data_AF-A0A7V3SJI2-F1
#
_entry.id   AF-A0A7V3SJI2-F1
#
_cell.length_a   1.000
_cell.length_b   1.000
_cell.length_c   1.000
_cell.angle_alpha   90.00
_cell.angle_beta   90.00
_cell.angle_gamma   90.00
#
_symmetry.space_group_name_H-M   'P 1'
#
loop_
_entity.id
_entity.type
_entity.pdbx_description
1 polymer ?
#
loop_
_entity_poly.entity_id
_entity_poly.type
_entity_poly.pdbx_seq_one_letter_code
_entity_poly.pdbx_strand_id
1 'polypeptide(L)'
;MRWLMFTAAALLTCAALFAQDEVRGPVTIYDTVYERVDPGLPFQEAPRQPEDWQPPAPSAAERAAGFIPFTRGEPFDIRPWSKPKPSERLTELRARVAMGETSCLWFAIHALQTLEEVRIRVEPQQPSANAPTVKTYYAHYWAQRTDWRGRTFYITPELLLEMRDGQAQFPAAGGVLEWRKLSVPAGESRLFWINIHAPASSSSESDDYRYAIVVQAKGKASLRIPLQIHVYPFRLHKPADKRWLLYSDSWLLGKLPDDRLLPLLKQLSDCGIDGLTELPFGNLDLSALADDKVQYDPQPLLRWHTLLQQTGLRGPHTIGTFIEDQVAARLGIQADLNRDWNEKLREAMRLIARTVVQTLRPHGIDWLFYGWDEPGPENVRALEQYRAWREGGARTYVTFYQRGTYDVAAQWMTHPCFSVGLVASKQGADWAYEQCRAHQQQFYWYGSGCYLGQEGRLFANRFLAGWLFWKTRADGQVSWTFVRPHEDPFNDFDGAVVNSVEPKDQCTVYPRFARPNDYDSIVGIIPTIQWEAIREGINDYRYLSTLRNTITYAREVASGKQSRWAQEVLRAAADCERTLQMLEEGVPWLSEVGRAGFSNANLQELRTIVGAQIEKLVRQLRGERTASPKRPETITLRVEVVPPVSHPITEAQLPVLTLPRWSQPPVVDGKLDEPQWRMAAVARPFWESNSSVPMPQSIETWGLLAYDENALYIGIVCRTPYPDRLVADQRQRDAFGIWLDESVEVFLASPDNPERYAHFIINARGTVYDELGFDVDWNTEITVATHTDNQGWTAEIAIPWKSLPFDIDLNATGKPLLRLNLGRNHHQRGEEEVSHWAWSPTFGWFHNTQRFGVVMRQQGNILVKSVTPPAYVDDPPMQLTVLNLSEREEDVEVAGRRVAVPARGEATIEVPSPKTPGDHQYRLQVRWRDGEVTVPVTYSIPRPIQVVQQVGIVKDGVGKIRVAFALRNPEAHRLMVSVTDIPSLRRTLTAGRDFTLRLTDVRQDRLLIRLSVDRFESWSERAEVYLLPE
;
A
#
# COMPACT_ATOMS: atom_id res chain seq x y z
N MET A 1 -22.07 -27.04 52.56
CA MET A 1 -20.96 -27.98 52.28
C MET A 1 -21.15 -28.77 51.00
N ARG A 2 -22.02 -29.79 50.88
CA ARG A 2 -22.10 -30.64 49.66
C ARG A 2 -22.24 -29.86 48.33
N TRP A 3 -23.02 -28.78 48.30
CA TRP A 3 -23.18 -27.92 47.11
C TRP A 3 -21.87 -27.24 46.65
N LEU A 4 -21.02 -26.79 47.60
CA LEU A 4 -19.72 -26.18 47.31
C LEU A 4 -18.69 -27.19 46.76
N MET A 5 -18.79 -28.46 47.13
CA MET A 5 -17.96 -29.52 46.54
C MET A 5 -18.37 -29.81 45.09
N PHE A 6 -19.67 -29.75 44.78
CA PHE A 6 -20.17 -29.95 43.42
C PHE A 6 -19.84 -28.77 42.49
N THR A 7 -19.93 -27.52 42.94
CA THR A 7 -19.49 -26.38 42.11
C THR A 7 -17.97 -26.35 41.91
N ALA A 8 -17.17 -26.67 42.93
CA ALA A 8 -15.72 -26.81 42.79
C ALA A 8 -15.33 -27.93 41.81
N ALA A 9 -15.97 -29.10 41.90
CA ALA A 9 -15.75 -30.20 40.96
C ALA A 9 -16.17 -29.84 39.52
N ALA A 10 -17.33 -29.19 39.35
CA ALA A 10 -17.83 -28.76 38.04
C ALA A 10 -16.89 -27.74 37.37
N LEU A 11 -16.40 -26.74 38.13
CA LEU A 11 -15.43 -25.77 37.65
C LEU A 11 -14.11 -26.44 37.22
N LEU A 12 -13.61 -27.41 38.00
CA LEU A 12 -12.42 -28.19 37.65
C LEU A 12 -12.62 -29.06 36.40
N THR A 13 -13.81 -29.63 36.17
CA THR A 13 -14.09 -30.41 34.95
C THR A 13 -14.36 -29.55 33.72
N CYS A 14 -14.93 -28.35 33.86
CA CYS A 14 -15.17 -27.45 32.72
C CYS A 14 -13.88 -26.72 32.28
N ALA A 15 -13.01 -26.35 33.22
CA ALA A 15 -11.70 -25.79 32.90
C ALA A 15 -10.82 -26.76 32.08
N ALA A 16 -10.99 -28.07 32.27
CA ALA A 16 -10.21 -29.12 31.63
C ALA A 16 -10.61 -29.44 30.17
N LEU A 17 -11.58 -28.74 29.57
CA LEU A 17 -12.12 -29.07 28.24
C LEU A 17 -12.01 -27.97 27.17
N PHE A 18 -11.62 -26.74 27.54
CA PHE A 18 -11.30 -25.67 26.58
C PHE A 18 -10.05 -24.85 26.93
N ALA A 19 -9.17 -25.41 27.78
CA ALA A 19 -7.78 -24.96 27.83
C ALA A 19 -7.06 -25.41 26.55
N GLN A 20 -7.11 -24.58 25.49
CA GLN A 20 -6.08 -24.65 24.45
C GLN A 20 -4.79 -24.10 25.07
N ASP A 21 -3.73 -24.90 25.07
CA ASP A 21 -2.47 -24.53 25.69
C ASP A 21 -1.93 -23.22 25.10
N GLU A 22 -1.76 -22.23 25.97
CA GLU A 22 -1.20 -20.92 25.62
C GLU A 22 0.27 -21.11 25.22
N VAL A 23 0.54 -21.00 23.93
CA VAL A 23 1.86 -21.24 23.35
C VAL A 23 2.79 -20.09 23.72
N ARG A 24 3.82 -20.41 24.49
CA ARG A 24 4.90 -19.48 24.90
C ARG A 24 6.29 -19.90 24.39
N GLY A 25 6.38 -21.07 23.75
CA GLY A 25 7.63 -21.74 23.36
C GLY A 25 7.95 -22.98 24.22
N PRO A 26 8.87 -23.85 23.79
CA PRO A 26 9.52 -23.85 22.48
C PRO A 26 8.58 -24.35 21.37
N VAL A 27 8.66 -23.78 20.16
CA VAL A 27 7.86 -24.20 19.00
C VAL A 27 8.67 -24.33 17.72
N THR A 28 8.33 -25.32 16.90
CA THR A 28 8.87 -25.43 15.54
C THR A 28 7.96 -24.66 14.58
N ILE A 29 8.50 -23.61 13.95
CA ILE A 29 7.83 -22.88 12.87
C ILE A 29 8.71 -23.05 11.63
N TYR A 30 8.12 -23.55 10.54
CA TYR A 30 8.83 -23.95 9.31
C TYR A 30 9.95 -24.98 9.56
N ASP A 31 11.22 -24.58 9.52
CA ASP A 31 12.40 -25.42 9.78
C ASP A 31 13.20 -25.00 11.03
N THR A 32 12.69 -24.02 11.79
CA THR A 32 13.37 -23.37 12.91
C THR A 32 12.62 -23.61 14.22
N VAL A 33 13.37 -23.90 15.29
CA VAL A 33 12.84 -24.01 16.66
C VAL A 33 13.04 -22.68 17.38
N TYR A 34 11.93 -22.05 17.75
CA TYR A 34 11.87 -20.82 18.50
C TYR A 34 11.65 -21.15 19.98
N GLU A 35 12.67 -20.94 20.81
CA GLU A 35 12.63 -21.27 22.25
C GLU A 35 11.55 -20.47 23.00
N ARG A 36 11.23 -19.27 22.52
CA ARG A 36 10.16 -18.40 23.02
C ARG A 36 9.39 -17.78 21.85
N VAL A 37 8.09 -17.61 22.03
CA VAL A 37 7.22 -16.77 21.20
C VAL A 37 6.24 -15.98 22.07
N ASP A 38 5.67 -14.91 21.52
CA ASP A 38 4.54 -14.15 22.06
C ASP A 38 3.44 -15.10 22.57
N PRO A 39 3.01 -14.99 23.84
CA PRO A 39 1.94 -15.83 24.38
C PRO A 39 0.64 -15.75 23.55
N GLY A 40 0.03 -16.90 23.24
CA GLY A 40 -1.27 -16.94 22.58
C GLY A 40 -1.59 -18.28 21.93
N LEU A 41 -2.45 -18.26 20.90
CA LEU A 41 -2.75 -19.43 20.08
C LEU A 41 -1.52 -19.88 19.26
N PRO A 42 -1.43 -21.16 18.85
CA PRO A 42 -0.39 -21.64 17.94
C PRO A 42 -0.32 -20.83 16.66
N PHE A 43 0.90 -20.52 16.21
CA PHE A 43 1.14 -19.89 14.92
C PHE A 43 0.79 -20.84 13.76
N GLN A 44 0.19 -20.30 12.68
CA GLN A 44 -0.29 -21.06 11.53
C GLN A 44 0.33 -20.52 10.24
N GLU A 45 0.76 -21.43 9.35
CA GLU A 45 1.28 -21.00 8.05
C GLU A 45 0.12 -20.48 7.20
N ALA A 46 0.28 -19.27 6.66
CA ALA A 46 -0.70 -18.66 5.79
C ALA A 46 -0.89 -19.49 4.50
N PRO A 47 -2.11 -19.55 3.95
CA PRO A 47 -2.47 -20.40 2.82
C PRO A 47 -1.48 -20.36 1.65
N ARG A 48 -0.99 -21.53 1.26
CA ARG A 48 -0.05 -21.67 0.13
C ARG A 48 -0.81 -21.57 -1.18
N GLN A 49 -0.33 -20.72 -2.10
CA GLN A 49 -0.80 -20.78 -3.48
C GLN A 49 -0.54 -22.19 -4.07
N PRO A 50 -1.55 -22.84 -4.68
CA PRO A 50 -1.42 -24.20 -5.18
C PRO A 50 -0.53 -24.26 -6.43
N GLU A 51 0.64 -24.87 -6.30
CA GLU A 51 1.47 -25.27 -7.45
C GLU A 51 1.11 -26.71 -7.87
N ASP A 52 -0.05 -26.88 -8.50
CA ASP A 52 -0.63 -28.19 -8.87
C ASP A 52 0.05 -28.87 -10.08
N TRP A 53 0.80 -28.11 -10.88
CA TRP A 53 1.56 -28.60 -12.03
C TRP A 53 2.74 -29.52 -11.65
N GLN A 54 3.33 -30.13 -12.69
CA GLN A 54 4.55 -30.94 -12.61
C GLN A 54 5.74 -30.19 -13.22
N PRO A 55 6.98 -30.35 -12.70
CA PRO A 55 8.18 -29.80 -13.32
C PRO A 55 8.41 -30.33 -14.75
N PRO A 56 8.98 -29.53 -15.68
CA PRO A 56 9.32 -29.99 -17.02
C PRO A 56 10.41 -31.06 -16.99
N ALA A 57 10.23 -32.13 -17.77
CA ALA A 57 11.19 -33.23 -17.87
C ALA A 57 12.65 -32.70 -18.01
N PRO A 58 13.59 -33.17 -17.17
CA PRO A 58 14.96 -32.66 -17.15
C PRO A 58 15.74 -33.08 -18.41
N SER A 59 16.69 -32.25 -18.81
CA SER A 59 17.75 -32.61 -19.76
C SER A 59 18.72 -33.63 -19.17
N ALA A 60 19.65 -34.15 -20.01
CA ALA A 60 20.72 -35.03 -19.53
C ALA A 60 21.66 -34.32 -18.53
N ALA A 61 21.92 -33.03 -18.72
CA ALA A 61 22.78 -32.24 -17.83
C ALA A 61 22.09 -31.97 -16.48
N GLU A 62 20.81 -31.58 -16.49
CA GLU A 62 20.00 -31.39 -15.27
C GLU A 62 19.87 -32.70 -14.47
N ARG A 63 19.70 -33.86 -15.13
CA ARG A 63 19.74 -35.17 -14.46
C ARG A 63 21.09 -35.47 -13.80
N ALA A 64 22.20 -35.19 -14.49
CA ALA A 64 23.55 -35.45 -13.97
C ALA A 64 23.96 -34.48 -12.83
N ALA A 65 23.44 -33.25 -12.85
CA ALA A 65 23.62 -32.26 -11.80
C ALA A 65 22.65 -32.46 -10.62
N GLY A 66 21.47 -33.03 -10.88
CA GLY A 66 20.44 -33.35 -9.90
C GLY A 66 19.40 -32.25 -9.66
N PHE A 67 19.32 -31.24 -10.51
CA PHE A 67 18.37 -30.13 -10.38
C PHE A 67 18.00 -29.49 -11.71
N ILE A 68 16.88 -28.77 -11.72
CA ILE A 68 16.42 -27.87 -12.78
C ILE A 68 16.64 -26.42 -12.30
N PRO A 69 17.46 -25.60 -12.97
CA PRO A 69 17.54 -24.17 -12.67
C PRO A 69 16.34 -23.42 -13.25
N PHE A 70 15.84 -22.41 -12.54
CA PHE A 70 14.69 -21.61 -12.99
C PHE A 70 14.72 -20.20 -12.38
N THR A 71 13.85 -19.32 -12.85
CA THR A 71 13.61 -18.02 -12.20
C THR A 71 12.17 -17.51 -12.45
N ARG A 72 11.70 -16.60 -11.60
CA ARG A 72 10.40 -15.92 -11.67
C ARG A 72 10.62 -14.40 -11.64
N GLY A 73 9.66 -13.62 -12.14
CA GLY A 73 9.79 -12.17 -12.33
C GLY A 73 9.90 -11.35 -11.03
N GLU A 74 9.51 -11.96 -9.92
CA GLU A 74 9.60 -11.44 -8.55
C GLU A 74 10.20 -12.57 -7.68
N PRO A 75 11.31 -12.36 -6.95
CA PRO A 75 11.90 -13.38 -6.08
C PRO A 75 10.93 -13.87 -5.00
N PHE A 76 10.02 -13.01 -4.51
CA PHE A 76 8.97 -13.41 -3.56
C PHE A 76 8.00 -14.46 -4.14
N ASP A 77 7.89 -14.64 -5.45
CA ASP A 77 7.03 -15.69 -6.04
C ASP A 77 7.67 -17.09 -5.96
N ILE A 78 8.86 -17.23 -5.37
CA ILE A 78 9.57 -18.50 -5.22
C ILE A 78 9.49 -18.93 -3.75
N ARG A 79 9.10 -20.18 -3.51
CA ARG A 79 9.00 -20.83 -2.18
C ARG A 79 9.87 -22.09 -2.09
N PRO A 80 10.13 -22.63 -0.89
CA PRO A 80 10.80 -23.92 -0.73
C PRO A 80 10.13 -25.05 -1.50
N TRP A 81 8.81 -25.03 -1.65
CA TRP A 81 8.03 -26.04 -2.41
C TRP A 81 7.79 -25.68 -3.89
N SER A 82 8.33 -24.56 -4.40
CA SER A 82 8.02 -24.12 -5.77
C SER A 82 8.58 -25.05 -6.83
N LYS A 83 7.78 -25.28 -7.87
CA LYS A 83 8.05 -26.14 -9.02
C LYS A 83 8.22 -25.29 -10.28
N PRO A 84 9.32 -25.44 -11.04
CA PRO A 84 9.52 -24.66 -12.26
C PRO A 84 8.47 -25.02 -13.32
N LYS A 85 7.87 -24.01 -13.95
CA LYS A 85 7.09 -24.20 -15.20
C LYS A 85 8.04 -24.37 -16.40
N PRO A 86 7.59 -24.95 -17.54
CA PRO A 86 8.41 -25.06 -18.75
C PRO A 86 8.97 -23.72 -19.27
N SER A 87 8.26 -22.62 -19.03
CA SER A 87 8.65 -21.24 -19.35
C SER A 87 9.60 -20.59 -18.33
N GLU A 88 9.76 -21.18 -17.14
CA GLU A 88 10.60 -20.66 -16.04
C GLU A 88 12.00 -21.28 -16.06
N ARG A 89 12.19 -22.42 -16.76
CA ARG A 89 13.48 -23.13 -16.90
C ARG A 89 14.56 -22.16 -17.42
N LEU A 90 15.60 -21.98 -16.61
CA LEU A 90 16.64 -20.99 -16.86
C LEU A 90 17.73 -21.55 -17.79
N THR A 91 17.87 -20.95 -18.97
CA THR A 91 18.90 -21.28 -19.95
C THR A 91 20.08 -20.28 -19.96
N GLU A 92 19.85 -19.05 -19.50
CA GLU A 92 20.82 -17.95 -19.52
C GLU A 92 20.33 -16.78 -18.64
N LEU A 93 21.26 -16.10 -17.97
CA LEU A 93 21.02 -14.83 -17.28
C LEU A 93 21.61 -13.64 -18.05
N ARG A 94 20.95 -12.49 -17.98
CA ARG A 94 21.34 -11.27 -18.72
C ARG A 94 21.19 -10.02 -17.84
N ALA A 95 22.28 -9.26 -17.70
CA ALA A 95 22.30 -7.97 -17.02
C ALA A 95 22.67 -6.83 -17.98
N ARG A 96 22.14 -5.63 -17.70
CA ARG A 96 22.49 -4.36 -18.32
C ARG A 96 22.67 -3.33 -17.20
N VAL A 97 23.86 -2.76 -17.10
CA VAL A 97 24.30 -1.92 -15.96
C VAL A 97 25.12 -0.74 -16.46
N ALA A 98 24.97 0.43 -15.83
CA ALA A 98 25.78 1.61 -16.14
C ALA A 98 27.16 1.55 -15.46
N MET A 99 28.13 2.35 -15.93
CA MET A 99 29.45 2.42 -15.28
C MET A 99 29.33 2.86 -13.82
N GLY A 100 29.92 2.09 -12.90
CA GLY A 100 29.82 2.29 -11.46
C GLY A 100 28.45 1.96 -10.84
N GLU A 101 27.53 1.34 -11.58
CA GLU A 101 26.28 0.82 -11.04
C GLU A 101 26.51 -0.54 -10.36
N THR A 102 25.97 -0.71 -9.14
CA THR A 102 25.61 -2.03 -8.62
C THR A 102 24.15 -2.33 -9.00
N SER A 103 23.86 -3.52 -9.50
CA SER A 103 22.50 -4.05 -9.69
C SER A 103 22.45 -5.57 -9.47
N CYS A 104 21.26 -6.18 -9.50
CA CYS A 104 21.02 -7.54 -9.03
C CYS A 104 20.28 -8.45 -10.03
N LEU A 105 20.52 -9.75 -9.93
CA LEU A 105 19.79 -10.85 -10.58
C LEU A 105 19.57 -11.99 -9.58
N TRP A 106 18.62 -12.90 -9.86
CA TRP A 106 18.37 -14.08 -9.03
C TRP A 106 17.97 -15.29 -9.88
N PHE A 107 18.21 -16.48 -9.33
CA PHE A 107 17.73 -17.75 -9.86
C PHE A 107 17.55 -18.77 -8.73
N ALA A 108 16.65 -19.73 -8.92
CA ALA A 108 16.48 -20.86 -8.02
C ALA A 108 16.92 -22.17 -8.69
N ILE A 109 17.19 -23.19 -7.89
CA ILE A 109 17.32 -24.57 -8.36
C ILE A 109 16.25 -25.42 -7.68
N HIS A 110 15.53 -26.21 -8.46
CA HIS A 110 14.57 -27.21 -8.00
C HIS A 110 15.21 -28.59 -8.05
N ALA A 111 15.31 -29.27 -6.90
CA ALA A 111 16.10 -30.48 -6.74
C ALA A 111 15.33 -31.75 -7.13
N LEU A 112 15.90 -32.54 -8.04
CA LEU A 112 15.37 -33.83 -8.50
C LEU A 112 15.63 -34.98 -7.52
N GLN A 113 16.51 -34.74 -6.55
CA GLN A 113 17.02 -35.64 -5.51
C GLN A 113 17.69 -34.76 -4.44
N THR A 114 17.83 -35.23 -3.20
CA THR A 114 18.52 -34.44 -2.16
C THR A 114 19.94 -34.08 -2.59
N LEU A 115 20.28 -32.80 -2.46
CA LEU A 115 21.59 -32.23 -2.77
C LEU A 115 22.30 -31.83 -1.48
N GLU A 116 23.56 -32.21 -1.35
CA GLU A 116 24.45 -31.78 -0.26
C GLU A 116 25.54 -30.83 -0.76
N GLU A 117 26.00 -29.95 0.12
CA GLU A 117 27.17 -29.09 -0.03
C GLU A 117 27.19 -28.32 -1.37
N VAL A 118 26.07 -27.67 -1.69
CA VAL A 118 25.85 -26.96 -2.97
C VAL A 118 26.82 -25.78 -3.08
N ARG A 119 27.69 -25.85 -4.09
CA ARG A 119 28.71 -24.85 -4.42
C ARG A 119 28.26 -24.04 -5.63
N ILE A 120 28.47 -22.73 -5.56
CA ILE A 120 28.36 -21.81 -6.69
C ILE A 120 29.72 -21.15 -6.92
N ARG A 121 30.15 -21.10 -8.17
CA ARG A 121 31.34 -20.35 -8.62
C ARG A 121 30.96 -19.49 -9.82
N VAL A 122 31.58 -18.32 -9.95
CA VAL A 122 31.44 -17.49 -11.16
C VAL A 122 32.76 -17.50 -11.91
N GLU A 123 32.75 -18.06 -13.11
CA GLU A 123 33.93 -18.22 -13.96
C GLU A 123 33.86 -17.23 -15.14
N PRO A 124 34.69 -16.17 -15.19
CA PRO A 124 34.76 -15.28 -16.36
C PRO A 124 35.30 -16.06 -17.57
N GLN A 125 34.65 -15.91 -18.72
CA GLN A 125 35.04 -16.58 -19.97
C GLN A 125 36.16 -15.83 -20.72
N GLN A 126 36.44 -14.58 -20.32
CA GLN A 126 37.47 -13.71 -20.86
C GLN A 126 38.13 -12.95 -19.69
N PRO A 127 39.46 -12.99 -19.54
CA PRO A 127 40.14 -12.13 -18.57
C PRO A 127 40.19 -10.68 -19.07
N SER A 128 39.75 -9.73 -18.25
CA SER A 128 40.06 -8.31 -18.40
C SER A 128 40.19 -7.68 -17.03
N ALA A 129 41.12 -6.72 -16.88
CA ALA A 129 41.39 -6.04 -15.61
C ALA A 129 40.29 -5.03 -15.22
N ASN A 130 39.41 -4.66 -16.16
CA ASN A 130 38.30 -3.72 -15.96
C ASN A 130 36.96 -4.40 -16.33
N ALA A 131 36.71 -5.57 -15.76
CA ALA A 131 35.47 -6.33 -15.92
C ALA A 131 34.51 -6.13 -14.71
N PRO A 132 33.19 -6.28 -14.88
CA PRO A 132 32.24 -6.30 -13.76
C PRO A 132 32.59 -7.37 -12.71
N THR A 133 32.44 -7.02 -11.43
CA THR A 133 32.53 -8.00 -10.34
C THR A 133 31.14 -8.61 -10.08
N VAL A 134 31.12 -9.89 -9.71
CA VAL A 134 29.88 -10.67 -9.54
C VAL A 134 29.98 -11.44 -8.23
N LYS A 135 29.16 -11.10 -7.23
CA LYS A 135 29.10 -11.77 -5.92
C LYS A 135 27.76 -12.48 -5.76
N THR A 136 27.80 -13.72 -5.28
CA THR A 136 26.60 -14.57 -5.11
C THR A 136 26.29 -14.79 -3.63
N TYR A 137 25.00 -14.77 -3.28
CA TYR A 137 24.49 -15.02 -1.93
C TYR A 137 23.42 -16.13 -1.96
N TYR A 138 23.21 -16.78 -0.83
CA TYR A 138 22.03 -17.60 -0.57
C TYR A 138 20.92 -16.65 -0.11
N ALA A 139 19.76 -16.68 -0.78
CA ALA A 139 18.57 -15.99 -0.27
C ALA A 139 17.85 -16.96 0.69
N HIS A 140 17.99 -16.70 1.99
CA HIS A 140 17.45 -17.57 3.02
C HIS A 140 15.93 -17.42 3.13
N TYR A 141 15.26 -18.56 3.28
CA TYR A 141 13.85 -18.67 3.60
C TYR A 141 13.66 -18.80 5.10
N TRP A 142 12.86 -17.92 5.69
CA TRP A 142 12.46 -18.00 7.09
C TRP A 142 10.99 -17.62 7.26
N ALA A 143 10.43 -17.87 8.44
CA ALA A 143 9.04 -17.58 8.74
C ALA A 143 8.90 -16.15 9.26
N GLN A 144 7.98 -15.38 8.69
CA GLN A 144 7.67 -14.00 9.06
C GLN A 144 6.16 -13.80 9.18
N ARG A 145 5.68 -12.94 10.07
CA ARG A 145 4.23 -12.71 10.23
C ARG A 145 3.61 -12.09 8.97
N THR A 146 2.33 -12.38 8.74
CA THR A 146 1.53 -11.75 7.68
C THR A 146 1.16 -10.31 7.99
N ASP A 147 1.05 -9.98 9.27
CA ASP A 147 0.68 -8.67 9.81
C ASP A 147 1.54 -8.33 11.05
N TRP A 148 1.30 -7.18 11.67
CA TRP A 148 2.11 -6.68 12.78
C TRP A 148 2.05 -7.54 14.06
N ARG A 149 0.92 -8.22 14.35
CA ARG A 149 0.66 -8.84 15.66
C ARG A 149 0.06 -10.25 15.62
N GLY A 150 -0.57 -10.65 14.52
CA GLY A 150 -1.34 -11.88 14.36
C GLY A 150 -0.57 -13.19 14.58
N ARG A 151 -1.26 -14.30 14.29
CA ARG A 151 -0.74 -15.67 14.45
C ARG A 151 -0.40 -16.34 13.11
N THR A 152 -0.63 -15.67 11.99
CA THR A 152 -0.37 -16.17 10.64
C THR A 152 1.02 -15.78 10.15
N PHE A 153 1.69 -16.66 9.40
CA PHE A 153 3.04 -16.40 8.87
C PHE A 153 3.25 -16.89 7.43
N TYR A 154 4.08 -16.17 6.66
CA TYR A 154 4.59 -16.61 5.36
C TYR A 154 6.01 -17.17 5.47
N ILE A 155 6.40 -18.02 4.51
CA ILE A 155 7.80 -18.43 4.32
C ILE A 155 8.46 -17.53 3.27
N THR A 156 9.20 -16.53 3.73
CA THR A 156 9.69 -15.44 2.89
C THR A 156 11.16 -15.65 2.51
N PRO A 157 11.55 -15.60 1.22
CA PRO A 157 12.94 -15.44 0.82
C PRO A 157 13.39 -14.01 1.08
N GLU A 158 14.42 -13.79 1.90
CA GLU A 158 14.78 -12.42 2.28
C GLU A 158 16.26 -12.19 2.57
N LEU A 159 16.83 -12.85 3.58
CA LEU A 159 18.18 -12.54 4.07
C LEU A 159 19.23 -12.99 3.03
N LEU A 160 20.11 -12.07 2.61
CA LEU A 160 21.12 -12.31 1.58
C LEU A 160 22.44 -12.78 2.24
N LEU A 161 22.51 -14.06 2.52
CA LEU A 161 23.54 -14.69 3.36
C LEU A 161 24.74 -15.18 2.53
N GLU A 162 25.95 -15.08 3.08
CA GLU A 162 27.18 -15.44 2.36
C GLU A 162 27.35 -16.95 2.18
N MET A 163 28.03 -17.35 1.10
CA MET A 163 28.33 -18.75 0.77
C MET A 163 29.83 -18.98 0.55
N ARG A 164 30.32 -20.16 0.94
CA ARG A 164 31.67 -20.66 0.61
C ARG A 164 31.73 -22.19 0.64
N ASP A 165 32.43 -22.81 -0.31
CA ASP A 165 32.81 -24.23 -0.29
C ASP A 165 31.72 -25.29 -0.03
N GLY A 166 30.45 -24.96 -0.30
CA GLY A 166 29.30 -25.83 -0.06
C GLY A 166 28.59 -25.56 1.27
N GLN A 167 28.93 -24.46 1.93
CA GLN A 167 28.30 -23.94 3.14
C GLN A 167 27.69 -22.57 2.86
N ALA A 168 26.66 -22.22 3.61
CA ALA A 168 26.12 -20.87 3.68
C ALA A 168 26.05 -20.42 5.15
N GLN A 169 25.98 -19.11 5.36
CA GLN A 169 25.53 -18.55 6.63
C GLN A 169 24.02 -18.84 6.81
N PHE A 170 23.60 -19.08 8.05
CA PHE A 170 22.21 -19.22 8.47
C PHE A 170 21.99 -18.47 9.81
N PRO A 171 20.75 -18.02 10.09
CA PRO A 171 20.36 -17.53 11.41
C PRO A 171 20.58 -18.55 12.52
N ALA A 172 21.00 -18.04 13.68
CA ALA A 172 21.02 -18.75 14.94
C ALA A 172 20.64 -17.77 16.07
N ALA A 173 20.13 -18.31 17.18
CA ALA A 173 19.46 -17.55 18.24
C ALA A 173 20.28 -16.36 18.74
N GLY A 174 19.62 -15.21 18.83
CA GLY A 174 20.12 -13.93 19.27
C GLY A 174 20.92 -13.17 18.21
N GLY A 175 20.42 -13.05 16.98
CA GLY A 175 21.00 -12.17 15.95
C GLY A 175 22.41 -12.56 15.42
N VAL A 176 22.88 -13.80 15.65
CA VAL A 176 24.18 -14.30 15.18
C VAL A 176 24.06 -15.23 13.97
N LEU A 177 25.09 -15.25 13.12
CA LEU A 177 25.14 -16.09 11.92
C LEU A 177 26.18 -17.20 12.02
N GLU A 178 25.76 -18.45 11.79
CA GLU A 178 26.65 -19.62 11.75
C GLU A 178 26.75 -20.26 10.37
N TRP A 179 27.83 -21.01 10.13
CA TRP A 179 28.08 -21.69 8.85
C TRP A 179 27.55 -23.12 8.86
N ARG A 180 26.47 -23.39 8.11
CA ARG A 180 25.91 -24.74 7.91
C ARG A 180 26.17 -25.22 6.48
N LYS A 181 26.14 -26.54 6.26
CA LYS A 181 26.16 -27.11 4.90
C LYS A 181 24.93 -26.65 4.14
N LEU A 182 25.13 -26.11 2.94
CA LEU A 182 24.01 -25.74 2.08
C LEU A 182 23.49 -26.99 1.36
N SER A 183 22.26 -27.38 1.69
CA SER A 183 21.59 -28.56 1.15
C SER A 183 20.22 -28.20 0.59
N VAL A 184 19.71 -29.00 -0.35
CA VAL A 184 18.36 -28.86 -0.92
C VAL A 184 17.65 -30.22 -0.87
N PRO A 185 16.53 -30.36 -0.15
CA PRO A 185 15.76 -31.62 -0.12
C PRO A 185 15.18 -31.99 -1.49
N ALA A 186 14.91 -33.28 -1.72
CA ALA A 186 14.29 -33.75 -2.96
C ALA A 186 12.88 -33.15 -3.15
N GLY A 187 12.62 -32.57 -4.33
CA GLY A 187 11.36 -31.89 -4.66
C GLY A 187 11.27 -30.43 -4.17
N GLU A 188 12.26 -29.95 -3.42
CA GLU A 188 12.32 -28.56 -2.95
C GLU A 188 13.18 -27.66 -3.85
N SER A 189 13.01 -26.35 -3.66
CA SER A 189 13.75 -25.28 -4.32
C SER A 189 14.54 -24.43 -3.32
N ARG A 190 15.71 -23.92 -3.73
CA ARG A 190 16.43 -22.84 -3.02
C ARG A 190 16.83 -21.72 -3.98
N LEU A 191 16.80 -20.48 -3.47
CA LEU A 191 17.01 -19.24 -4.22
C LEU A 191 18.44 -18.70 -4.01
N PHE A 192 19.01 -18.18 -5.10
CA PHE A 192 20.34 -17.61 -5.14
C PHE A 192 20.28 -16.20 -5.72
N TRP A 193 20.96 -15.29 -5.03
CA TRP A 193 21.04 -13.88 -5.38
C TRP A 193 22.41 -13.56 -5.96
N ILE A 194 22.46 -12.61 -6.88
CA ILE A 194 23.65 -12.22 -7.64
C ILE A 194 23.72 -10.69 -7.68
N ASN A 195 24.67 -10.09 -6.96
CA ASN A 195 25.01 -8.68 -7.15
C ASN A 195 26.11 -8.54 -8.21
N ILE A 196 25.90 -7.62 -9.13
CA ILE A 196 26.79 -7.27 -10.25
C ILE A 196 27.19 -5.81 -10.04
N HIS A 197 28.48 -5.55 -9.89
CA HIS A 197 29.02 -4.19 -9.82
C HIS A 197 29.85 -3.89 -11.07
N ALA A 198 29.42 -2.90 -11.84
CA ALA A 198 30.07 -2.46 -13.06
C ALA A 198 31.30 -1.58 -12.75
N PRO A 199 32.39 -1.68 -13.53
CA PRO A 199 33.55 -0.81 -13.36
C PRO A 199 33.15 0.67 -13.55
N ALA A 200 33.80 1.56 -12.82
CA ALA A 200 33.52 2.99 -12.89
C ALA A 200 33.99 3.64 -14.22
N SER A 201 34.88 2.97 -14.95
CA SER A 201 35.40 3.35 -16.26
C SER A 201 35.08 2.28 -17.29
N SER A 202 34.91 2.68 -18.56
CA SER A 202 34.82 1.75 -19.69
C SER A 202 36.19 1.12 -19.94
N SER A 203 36.22 -0.17 -20.30
CA SER A 203 37.41 -0.73 -20.94
C SER A 203 37.52 -0.19 -22.36
N SER A 204 38.70 -0.26 -22.96
CA SER A 204 38.89 -0.05 -24.41
C SER A 204 38.69 -1.34 -25.21
N GLU A 205 38.18 -2.41 -24.59
CA GLU A 205 38.23 -3.78 -25.10
C GLU A 205 36.85 -4.33 -25.44
N SER A 206 35.86 -4.14 -24.57
CA SER A 206 34.47 -4.59 -24.77
C SER A 206 33.49 -3.89 -23.82
N ASP A 207 32.27 -3.65 -24.29
CA ASP A 207 31.12 -3.32 -23.43
C ASP A 207 30.34 -4.57 -22.99
N ASP A 208 30.52 -5.71 -23.67
CA ASP A 208 29.88 -7.00 -23.36
C ASP A 208 30.85 -7.99 -22.69
N TYR A 209 30.45 -8.56 -21.56
CA TYR A 209 31.22 -9.49 -20.73
C TYR A 209 30.46 -10.81 -20.55
N ARG A 210 31.20 -11.94 -20.52
CA ARG A 210 30.61 -13.29 -20.43
C ARG A 210 31.18 -14.08 -19.27
N TYR A 211 30.29 -14.72 -18.52
CA TYR A 211 30.61 -15.56 -17.37
C TYR A 211 29.84 -16.88 -17.46
N ALA A 212 30.30 -17.90 -16.74
CA ALA A 212 29.51 -19.06 -16.39
C ALA A 212 29.29 -19.09 -14.87
N ILE A 213 28.05 -19.13 -14.44
CA ILE A 213 27.70 -19.50 -13.06
C ILE A 213 27.70 -21.02 -13.01
N VAL A 214 28.63 -21.59 -12.26
CA VAL A 214 28.86 -23.03 -12.16
C VAL A 214 28.28 -23.51 -10.83
N VAL A 215 27.17 -24.22 -10.90
CA VAL A 215 26.45 -24.77 -9.75
C VAL A 215 26.75 -26.26 -9.65
N GLN A 216 27.19 -26.74 -8.48
CA GLN A 216 27.58 -28.13 -8.29
C GLN A 216 27.26 -28.61 -6.86
N ALA A 217 26.52 -29.71 -6.76
CA ALA A 217 26.34 -30.43 -5.50
C ALA A 217 27.38 -31.56 -5.34
N LYS A 218 27.59 -31.99 -4.10
CA LYS A 218 28.49 -33.09 -3.72
C LYS A 218 28.15 -34.37 -4.48
N GLY A 219 29.16 -34.95 -5.14
CA GLY A 219 29.01 -36.18 -5.92
C GLY A 219 28.11 -36.06 -7.16
N LYS A 220 27.77 -34.84 -7.60
CA LYS A 220 27.01 -34.58 -8.83
C LYS A 220 27.87 -33.86 -9.87
N ALA A 221 27.43 -33.89 -11.13
CA ALA A 221 28.03 -33.09 -12.19
C ALA A 221 27.79 -31.59 -11.93
N SER A 222 28.67 -30.73 -12.44
CA SER A 222 28.44 -29.29 -12.43
C SER A 222 27.54 -28.87 -13.59
N LEU A 223 26.53 -28.04 -13.30
CA LEU A 223 25.75 -27.35 -14.33
C LEU A 223 26.31 -25.95 -14.54
N ARG A 224 26.40 -25.50 -15.79
CA ARG A 224 26.93 -24.18 -16.17
C ARG A 224 25.80 -23.33 -16.73
N ILE A 225 25.41 -22.29 -16.01
CA ILE A 225 24.41 -21.30 -16.43
C ILE A 225 25.17 -20.11 -17.05
N PRO A 226 24.99 -19.81 -18.35
CA PRO A 226 25.58 -18.63 -18.97
C PRO A 226 25.08 -17.33 -18.33
N LEU A 227 25.97 -16.37 -18.14
CA LEU A 227 25.64 -15.01 -17.71
C LEU A 227 26.29 -14.00 -18.69
N GLN A 228 25.47 -13.17 -19.33
CA GLN A 228 25.92 -12.03 -20.14
C GLN A 228 25.71 -10.74 -19.36
N ILE A 229 26.74 -9.89 -19.28
CA ILE A 229 26.67 -8.58 -18.62
C ILE A 229 27.10 -7.54 -19.64
N HIS A 230 26.21 -6.60 -19.94
CA HIS A 230 26.50 -5.45 -20.78
C HIS A 230 26.68 -4.20 -19.91
N VAL A 231 27.83 -3.54 -20.04
CA VAL A 231 28.15 -2.27 -19.35
C VAL A 231 27.85 -1.12 -20.30
N TYR A 232 26.83 -0.33 -19.98
CA TYR A 232 26.49 0.85 -20.75
C TYR A 232 27.59 1.93 -20.65
N PRO A 233 27.88 2.68 -21.73
CA PRO A 233 29.01 3.62 -21.81
C PRO A 233 28.79 4.96 -21.06
N PHE A 234 27.91 5.01 -20.06
CA PHE A 234 27.59 6.20 -19.26
C PHE A 234 27.54 5.88 -17.75
N ARG A 235 27.59 6.91 -16.89
CA ARG A 235 27.35 6.80 -15.43
C ARG A 235 25.97 7.33 -15.08
N LEU A 236 25.35 6.79 -14.04
CA LEU A 236 24.04 7.23 -13.53
C LEU A 236 24.14 8.51 -12.69
N HIS A 237 23.58 9.60 -13.22
CA HIS A 237 23.42 10.88 -12.53
C HIS A 237 22.35 10.79 -11.44
N LYS A 238 22.65 11.29 -10.25
CA LYS A 238 21.68 11.51 -9.17
C LYS A 238 21.32 13.00 -9.11
N PRO A 239 20.03 13.40 -9.14
CA PRO A 239 19.65 14.81 -9.06
C PRO A 239 20.11 15.45 -7.74
N ALA A 240 20.66 16.66 -7.81
CA ALA A 240 21.10 17.41 -6.63
C ALA A 240 19.94 18.07 -5.86
N ASP A 241 18.77 18.18 -6.50
CA ASP A 241 17.50 18.70 -6.01
C ASP A 241 16.60 17.65 -5.34
N LYS A 242 16.97 16.35 -5.40
CA LYS A 242 16.16 15.24 -4.87
C LYS A 242 16.84 14.51 -3.74
N ARG A 243 16.05 14.00 -2.79
CA ARG A 243 16.53 13.41 -1.55
C ARG A 243 15.87 12.07 -1.24
N TRP A 244 16.68 11.11 -0.83
CA TRP A 244 16.23 9.87 -0.21
C TRP A 244 16.69 9.87 1.24
N LEU A 245 15.73 9.87 2.15
CA LEU A 245 15.94 9.82 3.60
C LEU A 245 15.57 8.44 4.14
N LEU A 246 16.13 8.10 5.29
CA LEU A 246 15.93 6.82 5.96
C LEU A 246 15.84 7.03 7.47
N TYR A 247 14.78 6.51 8.10
CA TYR A 247 14.74 6.34 9.55
C TYR A 247 15.81 5.31 9.91
N SER A 248 16.80 5.71 10.71
CA SER A 248 18.06 4.97 10.84
C SER A 248 18.27 4.26 12.17
N ASP A 249 17.34 4.42 13.11
CA ASP A 249 17.50 4.13 14.54
C ASP A 249 18.84 4.63 15.10
N SER A 250 19.00 5.96 15.09
CA SER A 250 20.24 6.61 15.54
C SER A 250 20.50 6.44 17.04
N TRP A 251 19.51 5.98 17.82
CA TRP A 251 19.70 5.60 19.22
C TRP A 251 20.44 4.27 19.33
N LEU A 252 20.02 3.25 18.57
CA LEU A 252 20.72 1.97 18.49
C LEU A 252 22.11 2.15 17.85
N LEU A 253 22.17 2.72 16.65
CA LEU A 253 23.43 2.92 15.92
C LEU A 253 24.39 3.88 16.65
N GLY A 254 23.86 4.83 17.42
CA GLY A 254 24.65 5.83 18.15
C GLY A 254 25.55 5.25 19.24
N LYS A 255 25.26 4.04 19.73
CA LYS A 255 26.08 3.31 20.71
C LYS A 255 27.35 2.74 20.10
N LEU A 256 27.37 2.51 18.78
CA LEU A 256 28.51 1.93 18.10
C LEU A 256 29.69 2.92 18.07
N PRO A 257 30.93 2.46 18.24
CA PRO A 257 32.11 3.30 18.06
C PRO A 257 32.29 3.70 16.59
N ASP A 258 33.00 4.81 16.35
CA ASP A 258 33.10 5.46 15.04
C ASP A 258 33.68 4.55 13.94
N ASP A 259 34.59 3.64 14.29
CA ASP A 259 35.18 2.65 13.38
C ASP A 259 34.16 1.60 12.86
N ARG A 260 33.09 1.36 13.62
CA ARG A 260 31.97 0.48 13.22
C ARG A 260 30.78 1.25 12.65
N LEU A 261 30.54 2.49 13.08
CA LEU A 261 29.46 3.33 12.56
C LEU A 261 29.79 3.90 11.16
N LEU A 262 31.04 4.33 10.92
CA LEU A 262 31.44 4.93 9.64
C LEU A 262 31.26 3.99 8.43
N PRO A 263 31.62 2.68 8.48
CA PRO A 263 31.33 1.75 7.38
C PRO A 263 29.85 1.54 7.10
N LEU A 264 28.99 1.55 8.14
CA LEU A 264 27.54 1.43 7.98
C LEU A 264 26.96 2.67 7.29
N LEU A 265 27.31 3.87 7.76
CA LEU A 265 26.96 5.14 7.13
C LEU A 265 27.47 5.23 5.67
N LYS A 266 28.59 4.59 5.35
CA LYS A 266 29.13 4.51 3.99
C LYS A 266 28.27 3.62 3.09
N GLN A 267 27.79 2.47 3.59
CA GLN A 267 26.88 1.58 2.88
C GLN A 267 25.51 2.22 2.59
N LEU A 268 24.97 3.02 3.53
CA LEU A 268 23.77 3.84 3.31
C LEU A 268 23.96 4.80 2.12
N SER A 269 25.09 5.51 2.09
CA SER A 269 25.44 6.43 1.01
C SER A 269 25.65 5.71 -0.34
N ASP A 270 26.29 4.53 -0.35
CA ASP A 270 26.48 3.74 -1.59
C ASP A 270 25.18 3.16 -2.15
N CYS A 271 24.20 2.87 -1.29
CA CYS A 271 22.85 2.50 -1.73
C CYS A 271 22.03 3.70 -2.22
N GLY A 272 22.53 4.92 -1.98
CA GLY A 272 21.99 6.17 -2.51
C GLY A 272 21.12 6.97 -1.54
N ILE A 273 21.20 6.72 -0.24
CA ILE A 273 20.60 7.60 0.80
C ILE A 273 21.38 8.92 0.87
N ASP A 274 20.70 10.05 1.14
CA ASP A 274 21.30 11.37 1.34
C ASP A 274 21.32 11.82 2.81
N GLY A 275 20.22 11.56 3.52
CA GLY A 275 19.95 12.07 4.85
C GLY A 275 19.30 11.02 5.73
N LEU A 276 19.28 11.26 7.03
CA LEU A 276 18.73 10.32 8.03
C LEU A 276 17.68 11.02 8.88
N THR A 277 16.61 10.31 9.20
CA THR A 277 15.58 10.74 10.13
C THR A 277 15.98 10.29 11.55
N GLU A 278 15.56 11.07 12.56
CA GLU A 278 15.78 10.78 13.99
C GLU A 278 17.27 10.77 14.42
N LEU A 279 18.08 11.74 14.00
CA LEU A 279 19.42 11.92 14.57
C LEU A 279 19.36 12.34 16.05
N PRO A 280 20.39 12.07 16.88
CA PRO A 280 20.39 12.44 18.29
C PRO A 280 20.35 13.97 18.47
N PHE A 281 19.40 14.44 19.27
CA PHE A 281 19.15 15.87 19.46
C PHE A 281 20.32 16.61 20.16
N GLY A 282 20.99 15.97 21.12
CA GLY A 282 21.94 16.65 22.02
C GLY A 282 21.35 16.90 23.41
N ASN A 283 22.08 17.62 24.26
CA ASN A 283 21.69 17.87 25.66
C ASN A 283 21.12 19.29 25.82
N LEU A 284 20.05 19.45 26.59
CA LEU A 284 19.38 20.74 26.82
C LEU A 284 19.28 21.01 28.32
N ASP A 285 19.90 22.09 28.81
CA ASP A 285 19.72 22.52 30.19
C ASP A 285 18.63 23.59 30.31
N LEU A 286 17.60 23.21 31.07
CA LEU A 286 16.44 24.02 31.44
C LEU A 286 16.50 24.46 32.93
N SER A 287 17.66 24.40 33.59
CA SER A 287 17.84 24.78 35.00
C SER A 287 17.54 26.26 35.23
N ALA A 288 18.03 27.12 34.33
CA ALA A 288 17.89 28.58 34.39
C ALA A 288 16.72 29.11 33.53
N LEU A 289 15.80 28.24 33.08
CA LEU A 289 14.69 28.62 32.20
C LEU A 289 13.77 29.67 32.84
N ALA A 290 13.62 29.65 34.17
CA ALA A 290 12.84 30.64 34.91
C ALA A 290 13.45 32.07 34.89
N ASP A 291 14.73 32.19 34.52
CA ASP A 291 15.42 33.47 34.29
C ASP A 291 15.57 33.80 32.78
N ASP A 292 14.74 33.21 31.92
CA ASP A 292 14.82 33.30 30.45
C ASP A 292 16.17 32.87 29.86
N LYS A 293 16.81 31.85 30.45
CA LYS A 293 18.09 31.29 30.01
C LYS A 293 17.96 29.80 29.69
N VAL A 294 18.53 29.40 28.55
CA VAL A 294 18.62 28.02 28.09
C VAL A 294 20.04 27.77 27.65
N GLN A 295 20.62 26.62 28.00
CA GLN A 295 21.89 26.16 27.42
C GLN A 295 21.63 24.88 26.62
N TYR A 296 22.32 24.73 25.50
CA TYR A 296 22.19 23.58 24.61
C TYR A 296 23.57 23.12 24.17
N ASP A 297 23.87 21.84 24.42
CA ASP A 297 25.10 21.17 24.01
C ASP A 297 24.82 20.22 22.83
N PRO A 298 25.36 20.54 21.64
CA PRO A 298 25.18 19.73 20.45
C PRO A 298 26.19 18.59 20.28
N GLN A 299 27.09 18.28 21.25
CA GLN A 299 28.16 17.27 21.04
C GLN A 299 27.69 15.94 20.43
N PRO A 300 26.57 15.32 20.89
CA PRO A 300 26.06 14.08 20.29
C PRO A 300 25.72 14.22 18.79
N LEU A 301 25.15 15.37 18.40
CA LEU A 301 24.82 15.67 17.01
C LEU A 301 26.07 16.02 16.18
N LEU A 302 27.04 16.74 16.75
CA LEU A 302 28.28 17.11 16.07
C LEU A 302 29.15 15.88 15.75
N ARG A 303 29.16 14.87 16.62
CA ARG A 303 29.78 13.56 16.33
C ARG A 303 29.15 12.94 15.07
N TRP A 304 27.82 12.80 15.05
CA TRP A 304 27.10 12.27 13.89
C TRP A 304 27.34 13.09 12.63
N HIS A 305 27.22 14.42 12.70
CA HIS A 305 27.47 15.32 11.57
C HIS A 305 28.87 15.12 10.95
N THR A 306 29.89 14.94 11.79
CA THR A 306 31.27 14.68 11.35
C THR A 306 31.38 13.37 10.56
N LEU A 307 30.75 12.29 11.04
CA LEU A 307 30.76 11.00 10.35
C LEU A 307 29.94 11.03 9.05
N LEU A 308 28.79 11.70 9.06
CA LEU A 308 27.91 11.87 7.89
C LEU A 308 28.61 12.64 6.75
N GLN A 309 29.33 13.72 7.09
CA GLN A 309 30.18 14.44 6.13
C GLN A 309 31.27 13.53 5.54
N GLN A 310 31.92 12.69 6.34
CA GLN A 310 32.97 11.77 5.88
C GLN A 310 32.45 10.69 4.92
N THR A 311 31.22 10.19 5.10
CA THR A 311 30.65 9.18 4.20
C THR A 311 29.97 9.73 2.95
N GLY A 312 29.62 11.03 2.97
CA GLY A 312 28.90 11.70 1.88
C GLY A 312 27.38 11.77 2.07
N LEU A 313 26.87 11.47 3.27
CA LEU A 313 25.49 11.74 3.67
C LEU A 313 25.36 13.25 3.96
N ARG A 314 24.79 13.99 3.02
CA ARG A 314 24.75 15.47 3.02
C ARG A 314 23.51 16.07 3.67
N GLY A 315 22.50 15.26 3.94
CA GLY A 315 21.22 15.72 4.45
C GLY A 315 20.27 16.28 3.37
N PRO A 316 19.15 16.89 3.78
CA PRO A 316 18.85 17.27 5.16
C PRO A 316 18.65 16.04 6.07
N HIS A 317 19.06 16.18 7.32
CA HIS A 317 18.78 15.22 8.38
C HIS A 317 17.66 15.76 9.27
N THR A 318 16.95 14.89 10.02
CA THR A 318 15.97 15.36 11.00
C THR A 318 16.46 15.16 12.43
N ILE A 319 16.15 16.12 13.32
CA ILE A 319 16.31 16.01 14.77
C ILE A 319 15.01 16.44 15.43
N GLY A 320 14.49 15.63 16.34
CA GLY A 320 13.27 15.92 17.11
C GLY A 320 13.54 16.00 18.60
N THR A 321 12.66 16.66 19.35
CA THR A 321 12.69 16.65 20.81
C THR A 321 11.30 16.94 21.38
N PHE A 322 10.93 16.23 22.43
CA PHE A 322 9.59 16.23 23.03
C PHE A 322 9.73 16.60 24.51
N ILE A 323 9.70 17.90 24.76
CA ILE A 323 10.16 18.50 26.03
C ILE A 323 9.10 19.42 26.67
N GLU A 324 7.93 19.52 26.06
CA GLU A 324 6.93 20.54 26.42
C GLU A 324 6.49 20.41 27.88
N ASP A 325 6.31 19.18 28.39
CA ASP A 325 5.96 18.91 29.80
C ASP A 325 7.10 19.31 30.76
N GLN A 326 8.35 19.09 30.34
CA GLN A 326 9.53 19.47 31.14
C GLN A 326 9.65 20.99 31.23
N VAL A 327 9.40 21.69 30.12
CA VAL A 327 9.39 23.16 30.02
C VAL A 327 8.26 23.74 30.88
N ALA A 328 7.04 23.20 30.76
CA ALA A 328 5.91 23.60 31.60
C ALA A 328 6.20 23.40 33.10
N ALA A 329 6.70 22.23 33.49
CA ALA A 329 7.07 21.92 34.87
C ALA A 329 8.15 22.85 35.43
N ARG A 330 9.21 23.16 34.65
CA ARG A 330 10.27 24.11 35.05
C ARG A 330 9.79 25.55 35.18
N LEU A 331 8.72 25.93 34.50
CA LEU A 331 8.11 27.26 34.59
C LEU A 331 7.05 27.38 35.70
N GLY A 332 6.74 26.28 36.40
CA GLY A 332 5.65 26.20 37.39
C GLY A 332 4.25 26.15 36.78
N ILE A 333 4.13 25.78 35.50
CA ILE A 333 2.87 25.78 34.75
C ILE A 333 2.21 24.41 34.90
N GLN A 334 1.07 24.37 35.59
CA GLN A 334 0.16 23.23 35.61
C GLN A 334 -0.94 23.48 34.56
N ALA A 335 -0.78 22.90 33.37
CA ALA A 335 -1.72 23.01 32.26
C ALA A 335 -1.77 21.70 31.46
N ASP A 336 -2.93 21.39 30.89
CA ASP A 336 -3.08 20.36 29.87
C ASP A 336 -2.50 20.90 28.55
N LEU A 337 -1.37 20.34 28.11
CA LEU A 337 -0.64 20.83 26.94
C LEU A 337 -1.31 20.48 25.60
N ASN A 338 -2.38 19.67 25.62
CA ASN A 338 -3.24 19.40 24.47
C ASN A 338 -4.34 20.47 24.29
N ARG A 339 -4.36 21.50 25.15
CA ARG A 339 -5.24 22.68 25.08
C ARG A 339 -4.43 23.97 24.88
N ASP A 340 -5.07 25.13 25.06
CA ASP A 340 -4.45 26.44 24.94
C ASP A 340 -3.17 26.60 25.78
N TRP A 341 -2.04 26.83 25.10
CA TRP A 341 -0.81 27.25 25.76
C TRP A 341 -0.92 28.70 26.24
N ASN A 342 -0.36 29.00 27.42
CA ASN A 342 -0.18 30.38 27.86
C ASN A 342 1.07 31.00 27.20
N GLU A 343 1.12 32.34 27.15
CA GLU A 343 2.18 33.02 26.39
C GLU A 343 3.58 32.79 26.97
N LYS A 344 3.71 32.62 28.29
CA LYS A 344 5.00 32.28 28.93
C LYS A 344 5.55 30.95 28.42
N LEU A 345 4.70 29.94 28.18
CA LEU A 345 5.10 28.67 27.58
C LEU A 345 5.49 28.83 26.10
N ARG A 346 4.72 29.62 25.32
CA ARG A 346 5.09 29.94 23.92
C ARG A 346 6.42 30.69 23.83
N GLU A 347 6.65 31.66 24.70
CA GLU A 347 7.90 32.43 24.76
C GLU A 347 9.10 31.56 25.11
N ALA A 348 8.95 30.66 26.11
CA ALA A 348 9.97 29.70 26.50
C ALA A 348 10.29 28.68 25.40
N MET A 349 9.29 28.09 24.74
CA MET A 349 9.52 27.15 23.64
C MET A 349 10.16 27.85 22.42
N ARG A 350 9.77 29.09 22.11
CA ARG A 350 10.43 29.92 21.09
C ARG A 350 11.85 30.31 21.49
N LEU A 351 12.13 30.54 22.78
CA LEU A 351 13.48 30.78 23.30
C LEU A 351 14.37 29.55 23.11
N ILE A 352 13.89 28.36 23.50
CA ILE A 352 14.60 27.09 23.32
C ILE A 352 14.94 26.88 21.83
N ALA A 353 13.95 27.01 20.95
CA ALA A 353 14.15 26.86 19.51
C ALA A 353 15.16 27.87 18.96
N ARG A 354 15.09 29.16 19.36
CA ARG A 354 16.09 30.18 19.00
C ARG A 354 17.50 29.79 19.47
N THR A 355 17.65 29.35 20.72
CA THR A 355 18.95 28.94 21.28
C THR A 355 19.54 27.77 20.48
N VAL A 356 18.76 26.73 20.19
CA VAL A 356 19.21 25.57 19.40
C VAL A 356 19.61 26.00 17.98
N VAL A 357 18.79 26.79 17.30
CA VAL A 357 19.07 27.31 15.95
C VAL A 357 20.32 28.20 15.92
N GLN A 358 20.54 29.03 16.95
CA GLN A 358 21.71 29.91 17.05
C GLN A 358 22.99 29.10 17.34
N THR A 359 22.93 28.12 18.25
CA THR A 359 24.07 27.25 18.58
C THR A 359 24.47 26.34 17.42
N LEU A 360 23.52 25.83 16.63
CA LEU A 360 23.85 24.98 15.47
C LEU A 360 24.33 25.76 14.24
N ARG A 361 24.00 27.06 14.11
CA ARG A 361 24.32 27.89 12.94
C ARG A 361 25.80 27.89 12.54
N PRO A 362 26.80 28.01 13.45
CA PRO A 362 28.22 28.02 13.08
C PRO A 362 28.72 26.68 12.52
N HIS A 363 28.02 25.57 12.77
CA HIS A 363 28.44 24.23 12.37
C HIS A 363 27.98 23.83 10.96
N GLY A 364 27.06 24.59 10.34
CA GLY A 364 26.66 24.37 8.95
C GLY A 364 25.86 23.09 8.66
N ILE A 365 25.21 22.52 9.68
CA ILE A 365 24.38 21.30 9.54
C ILE A 365 23.14 21.61 8.70
N ASP A 366 22.88 20.83 7.64
CA ASP A 366 21.59 20.82 6.94
C ASP A 366 20.59 19.95 7.73
N TRP A 367 19.79 20.59 8.59
CA TRP A 367 18.85 19.91 9.48
C TRP A 367 17.42 20.46 9.41
N LEU A 368 16.48 19.61 9.82
CA LEU A 368 15.05 19.87 9.96
C LEU A 368 14.63 19.48 11.38
N PHE A 369 13.87 20.35 12.05
CA PHE A 369 13.17 19.99 13.27
C PHE A 369 12.07 18.97 12.91
N TYR A 370 12.18 17.77 13.46
CA TYR A 370 11.15 16.74 13.43
C TYR A 370 10.20 17.00 14.60
N GLY A 371 8.98 17.39 14.28
CA GLY A 371 7.93 17.57 15.29
C GLY A 371 7.26 16.26 15.68
N TRP A 372 6.13 16.38 16.38
CA TRP A 372 5.18 15.28 16.56
C TRP A 372 4.86 14.59 15.23
N ASP A 373 4.77 13.27 15.24
CA ASP A 373 4.49 12.50 14.03
C ASP A 373 2.99 12.24 13.90
N GLU A 374 2.48 12.31 12.67
CA GLU A 374 1.11 11.99 12.27
C GLU A 374 -0.03 12.46 13.22
N PRO A 375 -0.12 13.75 13.62
CA PRO A 375 -1.23 14.23 14.45
C PRO A 375 -2.52 14.45 13.66
N GLY A 376 -3.66 14.47 14.36
CA GLY A 376 -4.91 15.04 13.84
C GLY A 376 -4.91 16.58 13.85
N PRO A 377 -5.84 17.23 13.12
CA PRO A 377 -5.93 18.70 13.02
C PRO A 377 -6.26 19.39 14.35
N GLU A 378 -6.86 18.69 15.30
CA GLU A 378 -7.22 19.16 16.64
C GLU A 378 -6.06 19.11 17.66
N ASN A 379 -4.91 18.51 17.31
CA ASN A 379 -3.78 18.36 18.23
C ASN A 379 -3.03 19.70 18.47
N VAL A 380 -3.54 20.51 19.39
CA VAL A 380 -2.98 21.83 19.75
C VAL A 380 -1.52 21.73 20.20
N ARG A 381 -1.14 20.65 20.91
CA ARG A 381 0.24 20.42 21.37
C ARG A 381 1.22 20.35 20.21
N ALA A 382 0.88 19.58 19.17
CA ALA A 382 1.67 19.45 17.96
C ALA A 382 1.76 20.78 17.20
N LEU A 383 0.63 21.47 17.00
CA LEU A 383 0.57 22.73 16.27
C LEU A 383 1.38 23.85 16.95
N GLU A 384 1.26 24.01 18.27
CA GLU A 384 2.04 24.99 19.04
C GLU A 384 3.54 24.63 19.10
N GLN A 385 3.90 23.33 19.10
CA GLN A 385 5.29 22.92 18.93
C GLN A 385 5.83 23.36 17.56
N TYR A 386 5.12 23.07 16.46
CA TYR A 386 5.55 23.44 15.10
C TYR A 386 5.71 24.95 14.95
N ARG A 387 4.74 25.69 15.49
CA ARG A 387 4.75 27.15 15.56
C ARG A 387 5.95 27.67 16.35
N ALA A 388 6.19 27.16 17.55
CA ALA A 388 7.28 27.62 18.40
C ALA A 388 8.66 27.38 17.77
N TRP A 389 8.87 26.23 17.13
CA TRP A 389 10.11 25.93 16.41
C TRP A 389 10.27 26.76 15.13
N ARG A 390 9.18 27.00 14.39
CA ARG A 390 9.18 27.87 13.21
C ARG A 390 9.46 29.33 13.55
N GLU A 391 8.76 29.90 14.53
CA GLU A 391 9.01 31.25 15.07
C GLU A 391 10.40 31.34 15.75
N GLY A 392 10.94 30.21 16.20
CA GLY A 392 12.33 30.08 16.65
C GLY A 392 13.39 30.14 15.54
N GLY A 393 12.96 30.08 14.27
CA GLY A 393 13.84 30.13 13.10
C GLY A 393 14.30 28.77 12.57
N ALA A 394 13.69 27.66 13.02
CA ALA A 394 14.00 26.34 12.48
C ALA A 394 13.32 26.10 11.11
N ARG A 395 13.92 25.20 10.33
CA ARG A 395 13.23 24.51 9.24
C ARG A 395 12.52 23.30 9.84
N THR A 396 11.30 23.04 9.39
CA THR A 396 10.36 22.09 10.00
C THR A 396 10.02 20.95 9.06
N TYR A 397 9.96 19.74 9.59
CA TYR A 397 9.55 18.48 8.96
C TYR A 397 8.58 17.76 9.90
N VAL A 398 7.43 17.33 9.36
CA VAL A 398 6.33 16.66 10.06
C VAL A 398 5.68 15.72 9.06
N THR A 399 5.25 14.54 9.52
CA THR A 399 4.50 13.59 8.69
C THR A 399 2.99 13.80 8.84
N PHE A 400 2.27 13.77 7.72
CA PHE A 400 0.84 14.02 7.63
C PHE A 400 0.13 12.84 6.96
N TYR A 401 -0.72 12.14 7.72
CA TYR A 401 -1.63 11.12 7.20
C TYR A 401 -2.99 11.67 6.74
N GLN A 402 -3.41 12.83 7.27
CA GLN A 402 -4.62 13.55 6.87
C GLN A 402 -4.30 14.88 6.18
N ARG A 403 -5.20 15.34 5.30
CA ARG A 403 -5.09 16.66 4.66
C ARG A 403 -5.42 17.81 5.60
N GLY A 404 -6.49 17.69 6.40
CA GLY A 404 -6.90 18.74 7.35
C GLY A 404 -5.80 19.12 8.34
N THR A 405 -5.02 18.16 8.83
CA THR A 405 -3.83 18.42 9.66
C THR A 405 -2.82 19.31 8.93
N TYR A 406 -2.50 18.99 7.67
CA TYR A 406 -1.61 19.81 6.86
C TYR A 406 -2.22 21.20 6.62
N ASP A 407 -3.50 21.31 6.28
CA ASP A 407 -4.13 22.60 5.97
C ASP A 407 -4.06 23.60 7.14
N VAL A 408 -4.12 23.12 8.39
CA VAL A 408 -3.90 23.94 9.60
C VAL A 408 -2.40 24.20 9.85
N ALA A 409 -1.55 23.18 9.72
CA ALA A 409 -0.13 23.25 10.04
C ALA A 409 0.74 23.93 8.96
N ALA A 410 0.24 24.07 7.72
CA ALA A 410 1.01 24.43 6.53
C ALA A 410 1.81 25.73 6.71
N GLN A 411 1.24 26.74 7.35
CA GLN A 411 1.90 28.02 7.63
C GLN A 411 3.23 27.88 8.41
N TRP A 412 3.39 26.82 9.20
CA TRP A 412 4.62 26.56 9.97
C TRP A 412 5.56 25.55 9.32
N MET A 413 5.16 24.90 8.24
CA MET A 413 5.94 23.85 7.58
C MET A 413 7.03 24.40 6.64
N THR A 414 8.08 23.59 6.44
CA THR A 414 9.13 23.84 5.45
C THR A 414 9.30 22.66 4.50
N HIS A 415 9.33 21.44 5.05
CA HIS A 415 9.42 20.18 4.33
C HIS A 415 8.31 19.25 4.85
N PRO A 416 7.03 19.54 4.56
CA PRO A 416 5.93 18.64 4.93
C PRO A 416 6.15 17.28 4.27
N CYS A 417 6.00 16.22 5.07
CA CYS A 417 6.05 14.85 4.61
C CYS A 417 4.62 14.29 4.59
N PHE A 418 4.18 13.70 3.50
CA PHE A 418 2.85 13.09 3.41
C PHE A 418 2.95 11.56 3.47
N SER A 419 1.95 10.90 4.05
CA SER A 419 1.86 9.44 3.96
C SER A 419 1.66 9.00 2.50
N VAL A 420 2.20 7.83 2.15
CA VAL A 420 2.08 7.29 0.79
C VAL A 420 0.61 7.20 0.34
N GLY A 421 -0.33 6.98 1.27
CA GLY A 421 -1.77 6.97 0.99
C GLY A 421 -2.29 8.29 0.41
N LEU A 422 -1.82 9.44 0.92
CA LEU A 422 -2.22 10.76 0.40
C LEU A 422 -1.69 11.06 -1.00
N VAL A 423 -0.62 10.38 -1.44
CA VAL A 423 0.08 10.62 -2.71
C VAL A 423 0.07 9.43 -3.68
N ALA A 424 -0.66 8.36 -3.33
CA ALA A 424 -0.72 7.11 -4.09
C ALA A 424 -1.39 7.25 -5.46
N SER A 425 -2.20 8.29 -5.67
CA SER A 425 -2.93 8.60 -6.89
C SER A 425 -2.48 9.93 -7.50
N LYS A 426 -2.74 10.13 -8.80
CA LYS A 426 -2.43 11.40 -9.49
C LYS A 426 -2.99 12.61 -8.74
N GLN A 427 -4.27 12.58 -8.39
CA GLN A 427 -4.97 13.70 -7.76
C GLN A 427 -4.37 14.05 -6.38
N GLY A 428 -3.95 13.04 -5.61
CA GLY A 428 -3.30 13.26 -4.32
C GLY A 428 -1.90 13.85 -4.44
N ALA A 429 -1.10 13.32 -5.36
CA ALA A 429 0.23 13.82 -5.65
C ALA A 429 0.23 15.24 -6.25
N ASP A 430 -0.70 15.53 -7.17
CA ASP A 430 -0.85 16.83 -7.79
C ASP A 430 -1.33 17.88 -6.76
N TRP A 431 -2.30 17.53 -5.89
CA TRP A 431 -2.70 18.37 -4.75
C TRP A 431 -1.52 18.69 -3.83
N ALA A 432 -0.80 17.67 -3.35
CA ALA A 432 0.32 17.86 -2.42
C ALA A 432 1.45 18.71 -3.03
N TYR A 433 1.74 18.50 -4.32
CA TYR A 433 2.68 19.33 -5.08
C TYR A 433 2.20 20.79 -5.15
N GLU A 434 0.94 21.04 -5.53
CA GLU A 434 0.39 22.40 -5.68
C GLU A 434 0.36 23.15 -4.35
N GLN A 435 -0.08 22.50 -3.26
CA GLN A 435 -0.03 23.10 -1.92
C GLN A 435 1.39 23.43 -1.49
N CYS A 436 2.34 22.49 -1.63
CA CYS A 436 3.74 22.76 -1.30
C CYS A 436 4.32 23.94 -2.09
N ARG A 437 3.99 24.08 -3.38
CA ARG A 437 4.48 25.21 -4.18
C ARG A 437 3.79 26.53 -3.85
N ALA A 438 2.51 26.54 -3.52
CA ALA A 438 1.81 27.72 -3.03
C ALA A 438 2.43 28.25 -1.72
N HIS A 439 2.81 27.35 -0.80
CA HIS A 439 3.44 27.68 0.48
C HIS A 439 4.98 27.79 0.42
N GLN A 440 5.61 27.74 -0.76
CA GLN A 440 7.07 27.81 -0.97
C GLN A 440 7.89 26.71 -0.25
N GLN A 441 7.28 25.54 -0.07
CA GLN A 441 7.82 24.38 0.65
C GLN A 441 8.48 23.35 -0.28
N GLN A 442 9.20 22.42 0.34
CA GLN A 442 9.72 21.22 -0.32
C GLN A 442 8.79 20.04 -0.03
N PHE A 443 8.29 19.39 -1.07
CA PHE A 443 7.33 18.29 -0.93
C PHE A 443 8.06 16.99 -0.56
N TYR A 444 7.81 16.40 0.60
CA TYR A 444 8.34 15.10 1.00
C TYR A 444 7.19 14.06 1.11
N TRP A 445 7.48 12.77 1.00
CA TRP A 445 6.54 11.70 1.39
C TRP A 445 7.26 10.43 1.87
N TYR A 446 6.59 9.63 2.69
CA TYR A 446 7.12 8.39 3.28
C TYR A 446 6.20 7.17 3.02
N GLY A 447 6.74 5.94 3.15
CA GLY A 447 5.96 4.70 3.04
C GLY A 447 6.64 3.51 2.36
N SER A 448 7.95 3.61 2.07
CA SER A 448 8.80 2.48 1.67
C SER A 448 9.64 1.98 2.86
N GLY A 449 10.11 0.75 2.80
CA GLY A 449 10.98 0.13 3.80
C GLY A 449 10.41 -1.23 4.23
N CYS A 450 10.10 -1.39 5.51
CA CYS A 450 9.71 -2.68 6.11
C CYS A 450 8.23 -2.73 6.52
N TYR A 451 7.33 -2.22 5.67
CA TYR A 451 5.88 -2.34 5.87
C TYR A 451 5.36 -3.70 5.40
N LEU A 452 4.25 -4.13 6.00
CA LEU A 452 3.53 -5.34 5.63
C LEU A 452 3.29 -5.45 4.12
N GLY A 453 3.71 -6.59 3.54
CA GLY A 453 3.60 -6.85 2.11
C GLY A 453 4.72 -6.22 1.27
N GLN A 454 5.77 -5.68 1.90
CA GLN A 454 7.02 -5.27 1.23
C GLN A 454 8.16 -6.29 1.46
N GLU A 455 8.01 -7.19 2.44
CA GLU A 455 9.02 -8.17 2.85
C GLU A 455 9.34 -9.20 1.74
N GLY A 456 10.62 -9.52 1.58
CA GLY A 456 11.14 -10.42 0.53
C GLY A 456 10.89 -10.00 -0.93
N ARG A 457 10.27 -8.84 -1.19
CA ARG A 457 9.84 -8.41 -2.53
C ARG A 457 10.76 -7.34 -3.12
N LEU A 458 11.03 -7.45 -4.42
CA LEU A 458 11.62 -6.36 -5.20
C LEU A 458 10.61 -5.28 -5.57
N PHE A 459 9.39 -5.67 -5.98
CA PHE A 459 8.50 -4.72 -6.64
C PHE A 459 8.16 -3.47 -5.81
N ALA A 460 7.68 -3.63 -4.58
CA ALA A 460 7.07 -2.54 -3.81
C ALA A 460 8.07 -1.39 -3.56
N ASN A 461 9.17 -1.68 -2.87
CA ASN A 461 10.20 -0.68 -2.55
C ASN A 461 10.89 -0.08 -3.78
N ARG A 462 11.09 -0.88 -4.83
CA ARG A 462 11.63 -0.40 -6.11
C ARG A 462 10.67 0.58 -6.80
N PHE A 463 9.38 0.29 -6.80
CA PHE A 463 8.37 1.18 -7.36
C PHE A 463 8.26 2.49 -6.57
N LEU A 464 8.25 2.40 -5.24
CA LEU A 464 8.13 3.55 -4.34
C LEU A 464 9.33 4.51 -4.44
N ALA A 465 10.54 4.02 -4.16
CA ALA A 465 11.76 4.83 -4.15
C ALA A 465 12.18 5.33 -5.56
N GLY A 466 11.67 4.69 -6.62
CA GLY A 466 11.93 5.04 -8.01
C GLY A 466 10.78 5.77 -8.70
N TRP A 467 9.80 5.00 -9.20
CA TRP A 467 8.78 5.51 -10.13
C TRP A 467 7.69 6.34 -9.47
N LEU A 468 7.24 6.01 -8.25
CA LEU A 468 6.30 6.88 -7.53
C LEU A 468 6.98 8.20 -7.15
N PHE A 469 8.25 8.16 -6.73
CA PHE A 469 9.00 9.40 -6.43
C PHE A 469 9.17 10.27 -7.68
N TRP A 470 9.46 9.67 -8.84
CA TRP A 470 9.49 10.40 -10.12
C TRP A 470 8.13 11.04 -10.44
N LYS A 471 7.04 10.26 -10.38
CA LYS A 471 5.69 10.71 -10.77
C LYS A 471 5.08 11.73 -9.80
N THR A 472 5.34 11.62 -8.50
CA THR A 472 4.89 12.60 -7.49
C THR A 472 5.54 13.97 -7.64
N ARG A 473 6.69 14.06 -8.34
CA ARG A 473 7.49 15.30 -8.48
C ARG A 473 8.03 15.86 -7.15
N ALA A 474 7.87 15.10 -6.06
CA ALA A 474 8.31 15.43 -4.71
C ALA A 474 9.83 15.67 -4.66
N ASP A 475 10.28 16.43 -3.67
CA ASP A 475 11.68 16.79 -3.45
C ASP A 475 12.40 15.79 -2.53
N GLY A 476 11.65 15.14 -1.64
CA GLY A 476 12.15 14.05 -0.80
C GLY A 476 11.25 12.82 -0.79
N GLN A 477 11.89 11.67 -0.61
CA GLN A 477 11.28 10.36 -0.38
C GLN A 477 11.89 9.76 0.87
N VAL A 478 11.08 9.23 1.79
CA VAL A 478 11.54 8.76 3.10
C VAL A 478 11.18 7.29 3.31
N SER A 479 12.19 6.49 3.65
CA SER A 479 12.02 5.06 3.97
C SER A 479 12.03 4.81 5.49
N TRP A 480 11.13 3.95 5.95
CA TRP A 480 10.97 3.54 7.35
C TRP A 480 10.92 2.00 7.44
N THR A 481 11.71 1.33 8.28
CA THR A 481 12.89 1.82 9.02
C THR A 481 14.08 0.89 8.78
N PHE A 482 15.30 1.41 8.98
CA PHE A 482 16.53 0.72 8.60
C PHE A 482 16.72 -0.58 9.36
N VAL A 483 16.80 -0.50 10.70
CA VAL A 483 17.09 -1.64 11.58
C VAL A 483 16.55 -1.38 12.99
N ARG A 484 15.37 -1.92 13.29
CA ARG A 484 14.77 -1.96 14.63
C ARG A 484 14.19 -3.35 14.91
N PRO A 485 15.03 -4.31 15.31
CA PRO A 485 14.55 -5.54 15.92
C PRO A 485 14.10 -5.28 17.36
N HIS A 486 13.18 -6.09 17.86
CA HIS A 486 12.62 -5.93 19.21
C HIS A 486 13.38 -6.76 20.25
N GLU A 487 13.35 -8.09 20.15
CA GLU A 487 14.02 -9.01 21.08
C GLU A 487 15.14 -9.83 20.41
N ASP A 488 14.86 -10.99 19.80
CA ASP A 488 15.85 -11.70 18.97
C ASP A 488 15.70 -11.28 17.49
N PRO A 489 16.72 -10.67 16.84
CA PRO A 489 16.61 -10.19 15.46
C PRO A 489 16.34 -11.23 14.37
N PHE A 490 16.18 -12.51 14.70
CA PHE A 490 15.69 -13.55 13.78
C PHE A 490 14.40 -14.22 14.28
N ASN A 491 13.68 -13.58 15.19
CA ASN A 491 12.43 -14.04 15.78
C ASN A 491 11.32 -12.98 15.61
N ASP A 492 10.69 -12.99 14.43
CA ASP A 492 9.48 -12.21 14.12
C ASP A 492 8.33 -12.44 15.14
N PHE A 493 8.44 -13.44 16.02
CA PHE A 493 7.37 -13.97 16.86
C PHE A 493 7.46 -13.64 18.35
N ASP A 494 8.46 -12.91 18.87
CA ASP A 494 8.59 -12.65 20.34
C ASP A 494 8.70 -11.18 20.81
N GLY A 495 8.44 -10.19 19.95
CA GLY A 495 8.57 -8.77 20.27
C GLY A 495 7.51 -8.12 21.17
N ALA A 496 6.45 -8.81 21.61
CA ALA A 496 5.32 -8.17 22.31
C ALA A 496 5.60 -7.59 23.70
N VAL A 497 6.76 -7.89 24.29
CA VAL A 497 7.24 -7.23 25.52
C VAL A 497 7.79 -5.83 25.22
N VAL A 498 8.34 -5.62 24.03
CA VAL A 498 8.96 -4.36 23.59
C VAL A 498 7.95 -3.47 22.88
N ASN A 499 7.14 -4.04 21.97
CA ASN A 499 6.05 -3.34 21.30
C ASN A 499 4.82 -4.25 21.23
N SER A 500 3.84 -4.01 22.10
CA SER A 500 2.60 -4.80 22.16
C SER A 500 1.57 -4.44 21.07
N VAL A 501 1.81 -3.38 20.29
CA VAL A 501 0.99 -2.99 19.13
C VAL A 501 1.57 -3.63 17.87
N GLU A 502 2.88 -3.50 17.64
CA GLU A 502 3.60 -4.01 16.48
C GLU A 502 4.78 -4.94 16.88
N PRO A 503 4.51 -6.14 17.42
CA PRO A 503 5.54 -7.06 17.92
C PRO A 503 6.36 -7.79 16.83
N LYS A 504 6.08 -7.57 15.55
CA LYS A 504 6.93 -7.99 14.43
C LYS A 504 8.14 -7.05 14.30
N ASP A 505 9.31 -7.60 13.96
CA ASP A 505 10.54 -6.84 13.77
C ASP A 505 10.42 -5.79 12.65
N GLN A 506 10.97 -4.60 12.90
CA GLN A 506 10.89 -3.42 12.03
C GLN A 506 12.24 -3.23 11.30
N CYS A 507 12.55 -4.16 10.40
CA CYS A 507 13.87 -4.27 9.75
C CYS A 507 13.79 -4.25 8.22
N THR A 508 14.25 -3.17 7.59
CA THR A 508 14.62 -3.19 6.16
C THR A 508 15.94 -3.95 5.96
N VAL A 509 16.86 -3.87 6.94
CA VAL A 509 18.02 -4.76 7.09
C VAL A 509 18.10 -5.27 8.53
N TYR A 510 18.68 -6.45 8.71
CA TYR A 510 18.89 -7.03 10.03
C TYR A 510 20.31 -6.75 10.52
N PRO A 511 20.54 -6.57 11.84
CA PRO A 511 21.87 -6.38 12.36
C PRO A 511 22.63 -7.70 12.34
N ARG A 512 23.96 -7.66 12.16
CA ARG A 512 24.83 -8.81 12.33
C ARG A 512 25.55 -8.70 13.67
N PHE A 513 25.14 -9.46 14.68
CA PHE A 513 25.84 -9.52 15.95
C PHE A 513 27.07 -10.46 15.88
N ALA A 514 28.01 -10.27 16.81
CA ALA A 514 29.15 -11.16 17.04
C ALA A 514 29.01 -11.99 18.33
N ARG A 515 28.04 -11.66 19.19
CA ARG A 515 27.63 -12.40 20.39
C ARG A 515 26.09 -12.38 20.48
N PRO A 516 25.43 -13.47 20.93
CA PRO A 516 23.98 -13.52 21.00
C PRO A 516 23.37 -12.40 21.86
N ASN A 517 22.33 -11.74 21.35
CA ASN A 517 21.57 -10.67 22.03
C ASN A 517 22.42 -9.52 22.60
N ASP A 518 23.52 -9.20 21.94
CA ASP A 518 24.48 -8.17 22.36
C ASP A 518 24.60 -7.09 21.26
N TYR A 519 23.89 -5.99 21.45
CA TYR A 519 23.90 -4.83 20.54
C TYR A 519 25.28 -4.14 20.47
N ASP A 520 26.08 -4.17 21.53
CA ASP A 520 27.46 -3.66 21.50
C ASP A 520 28.38 -4.57 20.65
N SER A 521 27.90 -5.75 20.24
CA SER A 521 28.58 -6.70 19.35
C SER A 521 28.21 -6.58 17.87
N ILE A 522 27.40 -5.59 17.45
CA ILE A 522 27.10 -5.35 16.01
C ILE A 522 28.41 -5.20 15.22
N VAL A 523 28.62 -6.04 14.21
CA VAL A 523 29.78 -6.02 13.30
C VAL A 523 29.42 -5.72 11.84
N GLY A 524 28.14 -5.45 11.56
CA GLY A 524 27.64 -5.10 10.24
C GLY A 524 26.12 -5.22 10.14
N ILE A 525 25.61 -5.15 8.92
CA ILE A 525 24.22 -5.46 8.58
C ILE A 525 24.14 -6.69 7.67
N ILE A 526 22.95 -7.28 7.60
CA ILE A 526 22.56 -8.36 6.70
C ILE A 526 21.64 -7.73 5.65
N PRO A 527 22.08 -7.61 4.38
CA PRO A 527 21.23 -7.11 3.31
C PRO A 527 20.02 -8.02 3.09
N THR A 528 18.88 -7.42 2.75
CA THR A 528 17.65 -8.13 2.38
C THR A 528 17.31 -7.86 0.92
N ILE A 529 16.37 -8.64 0.37
CA ILE A 529 15.74 -8.31 -0.91
C ILE A 529 15.05 -6.92 -0.85
N GLN A 530 14.48 -6.53 0.30
CA GLN A 530 13.86 -5.21 0.48
C GLN A 530 14.87 -4.06 0.34
N TRP A 531 16.06 -4.22 0.91
CA TRP A 531 17.14 -3.23 0.87
C TRP A 531 17.71 -3.06 -0.54
N GLU A 532 17.92 -4.18 -1.24
CA GLU A 532 18.29 -4.15 -2.66
C GLU A 532 17.18 -3.52 -3.52
N ALA A 533 15.90 -3.71 -3.17
CA ALA A 533 14.77 -3.09 -3.86
C ALA A 533 14.78 -1.55 -3.78
N ILE A 534 15.08 -0.97 -2.60
CA ILE A 534 15.23 0.49 -2.45
C ILE A 534 16.37 0.99 -3.35
N ARG A 535 17.54 0.33 -3.31
CA ARG A 535 18.69 0.65 -4.17
C ARG A 535 18.36 0.55 -5.66
N GLU A 536 17.60 -0.45 -6.07
CA GLU A 536 17.10 -0.62 -7.45
C GLU A 536 16.10 0.48 -7.85
N GLY A 537 15.26 0.96 -6.93
CA GLY A 537 14.34 2.09 -7.15
C GLY A 537 15.08 3.42 -7.31
N ILE A 538 16.06 3.68 -6.44
CA ILE A 538 16.97 4.83 -6.56
C ILE A 538 17.69 4.80 -7.92
N ASN A 539 18.17 3.62 -8.36
CA ASN A 539 18.75 3.48 -9.69
C ASN A 539 17.74 3.73 -10.82
N ASP A 540 16.49 3.24 -10.74
CA ASP A 540 15.44 3.54 -11.73
C ASP A 540 15.22 5.07 -11.87
N TYR A 541 15.14 5.82 -10.76
CA TYR A 541 15.06 7.29 -10.80
C TYR A 541 16.30 7.89 -11.47
N ARG A 542 17.50 7.42 -11.11
CA ARG A 542 18.77 7.89 -11.71
C ARG A 542 18.83 7.62 -13.22
N TYR A 543 18.27 6.51 -13.71
CA TYR A 543 18.14 6.25 -15.15
C TYR A 543 17.25 7.32 -15.82
N LEU A 544 16.08 7.62 -15.26
CA LEU A 544 15.17 8.66 -15.79
C LEU A 544 15.81 10.06 -15.77
N SER A 545 16.46 10.43 -14.65
CA SER A 545 17.22 11.68 -14.54
C SER A 545 18.37 11.77 -15.55
N THR A 546 19.12 10.68 -15.73
CA THR A 546 20.24 10.63 -16.69
C THR A 546 19.73 10.79 -18.12
N LEU A 547 18.61 10.15 -18.50
CA LEU A 547 18.01 10.31 -19.82
C LEU A 547 17.55 11.77 -20.05
N ARG A 548 16.79 12.34 -19.11
CA ARG A 548 16.29 13.73 -19.22
C ARG A 548 17.45 14.73 -19.35
N ASN A 549 18.48 14.59 -18.53
CA ASN A 549 19.65 15.49 -18.57
C ASN A 549 20.47 15.30 -19.86
N THR A 550 20.60 14.07 -20.37
CA THR A 550 21.30 13.81 -21.65
C THR A 550 20.53 14.38 -22.84
N ILE A 551 19.19 14.37 -22.82
CA ILE A 551 18.35 15.02 -23.85
C ILE A 551 18.60 16.54 -23.86
N THR A 552 18.61 17.19 -22.69
CA THR A 552 18.88 18.63 -22.56
C THR A 552 20.26 18.98 -23.09
N TYR A 553 21.31 18.30 -22.59
CA TYR A 553 22.69 18.51 -23.04
C TYR A 553 22.86 18.26 -24.55
N ALA A 554 22.19 17.24 -25.09
CA ALA A 554 22.21 16.96 -26.52
C ALA A 554 21.62 18.09 -27.37
N ARG A 555 20.55 18.73 -26.90
CA ARG A 555 19.97 19.92 -27.54
C ARG A 555 20.92 21.12 -27.47
N GLU A 556 21.48 21.40 -26.30
CA GLU A 556 22.40 22.52 -26.10
C GLU A 556 23.63 22.42 -26.99
N VAL A 557 24.32 21.28 -27.00
CA VAL A 557 25.58 21.12 -27.76
C VAL A 557 25.33 20.99 -29.27
N ALA A 558 24.14 20.58 -29.70
CA ALA A 558 23.78 20.54 -31.13
C ALA A 558 23.10 21.83 -31.64
N SER A 559 22.64 22.73 -30.76
CA SER A 559 21.97 23.97 -31.12
C SER A 559 22.85 24.87 -32.01
N GLY A 560 22.21 25.58 -32.95
CA GLY A 560 22.88 26.46 -33.92
C GLY A 560 23.77 25.77 -34.96
N LYS A 561 24.08 24.48 -34.83
CA LYS A 561 25.00 23.75 -35.73
C LYS A 561 24.24 23.08 -36.86
N GLN A 562 24.62 23.38 -38.11
CA GLN A 562 24.04 22.75 -39.30
C GLN A 562 24.75 21.45 -39.73
N SER A 563 25.73 20.95 -38.96
CA SER A 563 26.46 19.72 -39.31
C SER A 563 25.53 18.50 -39.27
N ARG A 564 25.84 17.49 -40.10
CA ARG A 564 25.10 16.22 -40.12
C ARG A 564 25.03 15.57 -38.73
N TRP A 565 26.13 15.62 -37.98
CA TRP A 565 26.20 15.17 -36.59
C TRP A 565 25.15 15.85 -35.71
N ALA A 566 25.02 17.18 -35.79
CA ALA A 566 24.06 17.93 -34.98
C ALA A 566 22.61 17.57 -35.34
N GLN A 567 22.31 17.38 -36.63
CA GLN A 567 20.99 16.92 -37.09
C GLN A 567 20.65 15.51 -36.59
N GLU A 568 21.63 14.60 -36.55
CA GLU A 568 21.46 13.23 -36.03
C GLU A 568 21.31 13.23 -34.49
N VAL A 569 22.08 14.05 -33.76
CA VAL A 569 21.94 14.26 -32.31
C VAL A 569 20.57 14.83 -31.94
N LEU A 570 20.10 15.90 -32.60
CA LEU A 570 18.79 16.50 -32.33
C LEU A 570 17.64 15.52 -32.62
N ARG A 571 17.76 14.71 -33.67
CA ARG A 571 16.79 13.63 -33.96
C ARG A 571 16.81 12.55 -32.88
N ALA A 572 17.99 12.12 -32.44
CA ALA A 572 18.12 11.13 -31.37
C ALA A 572 17.54 11.66 -30.05
N ALA A 573 17.78 12.92 -29.69
CA ALA A 573 17.19 13.56 -28.51
C ALA A 573 15.65 13.60 -28.57
N ALA A 574 15.06 13.93 -29.73
CA ALA A 574 13.60 13.93 -29.92
C ALA A 574 12.98 12.52 -29.88
N ASP A 575 13.68 11.48 -30.35
CA ASP A 575 13.26 10.08 -30.13
C ASP A 575 13.27 9.72 -28.65
N CYS A 576 14.32 10.12 -27.93
CA CYS A 576 14.50 9.84 -26.51
C CYS A 576 13.42 10.50 -25.64
N GLU A 577 13.08 11.76 -25.93
CA GLU A 577 12.02 12.50 -25.23
C GLU A 577 10.64 11.86 -25.41
N ARG A 578 10.25 11.54 -26.65
CA ARG A 578 9.00 10.81 -26.92
C ARG A 578 8.96 9.45 -26.23
N THR A 579 10.11 8.77 -26.15
CA THR A 579 10.20 7.50 -25.42
C THR A 579 9.95 7.74 -23.93
N LEU A 580 10.63 8.73 -23.32
CA LEU A 580 10.47 9.06 -21.90
C LEU A 580 9.01 9.39 -21.55
N GLN A 581 8.38 10.30 -22.31
CA GLN A 581 6.96 10.66 -22.11
C GLN A 581 6.04 9.43 -22.18
N MET A 582 6.22 8.57 -23.19
CA MET A 582 5.42 7.34 -23.35
C MET A 582 5.61 6.36 -22.18
N LEU A 583 6.78 6.33 -21.53
CA LEU A 583 6.99 5.54 -20.32
C LEU A 583 6.36 6.20 -19.08
N GLU A 584 6.44 7.52 -18.94
CA GLU A 584 5.84 8.28 -17.85
C GLU A 584 4.30 8.17 -17.84
N GLU A 585 3.68 8.24 -19.03
CA GLU A 585 2.24 8.01 -19.24
C GLU A 585 1.86 6.53 -19.11
N GLY A 586 2.75 5.61 -19.52
CA GLY A 586 2.51 4.17 -19.50
C GLY A 586 2.65 3.49 -18.14
N VAL A 587 3.35 4.10 -17.17
CA VAL A 587 3.50 3.57 -15.80
C VAL A 587 2.29 3.98 -14.95
N PRO A 588 1.61 3.04 -14.27
CA PRO A 588 0.43 3.35 -13.44
C PRO A 588 0.79 4.13 -12.16
N TRP A 589 -0.18 4.69 -11.47
CA TRP A 589 -0.03 5.20 -10.10
C TRP A 589 -0.12 4.06 -9.08
N LEU A 590 0.35 4.26 -7.84
CA LEU A 590 0.36 3.20 -6.83
C LEU A 590 -1.05 2.64 -6.59
N SER A 591 -2.05 3.53 -6.54
CA SER A 591 -3.47 3.17 -6.43
C SER A 591 -4.04 2.40 -7.63
N GLU A 592 -3.29 2.22 -8.72
CA GLU A 592 -3.67 1.51 -9.94
C GLU A 592 -2.85 0.23 -10.17
N VAL A 593 -1.61 0.17 -9.67
CA VAL A 593 -0.58 -0.86 -9.92
C VAL A 593 -1.10 -2.29 -9.87
N GLY A 594 -1.72 -2.71 -8.76
CA GLY A 594 -2.14 -4.11 -8.57
C GLY A 594 -3.20 -4.53 -9.57
N ARG A 595 -4.08 -3.59 -9.93
CA ARG A 595 -5.18 -3.78 -10.88
C ARG A 595 -4.71 -3.74 -12.33
N ALA A 596 -3.63 -3.00 -12.60
CA ALA A 596 -2.93 -2.97 -13.88
C ALA A 596 -2.05 -4.23 -14.14
N GLY A 597 -1.91 -5.14 -13.14
CA GLY A 597 -1.00 -6.28 -13.24
C GLY A 597 0.47 -5.86 -13.39
N PHE A 598 0.83 -4.70 -12.85
CA PHE A 598 2.14 -4.09 -13.05
C PHE A 598 3.15 -4.60 -12.02
N SER A 599 4.31 -5.06 -12.48
CA SER A 599 5.22 -5.94 -11.71
C SER A 599 6.70 -5.53 -11.82
N ASN A 600 7.57 -6.16 -11.01
CA ASN A 600 9.02 -5.96 -11.09
C ASN A 600 9.59 -6.31 -12.49
N ALA A 601 8.98 -7.27 -13.19
CA ALA A 601 9.34 -7.58 -14.58
C ALA A 601 9.06 -6.39 -15.53
N ASN A 602 8.00 -5.62 -15.31
CA ASN A 602 7.74 -4.38 -16.06
C ASN A 602 8.81 -3.31 -15.74
N LEU A 603 9.16 -3.13 -14.47
CA LEU A 603 10.21 -2.17 -14.06
C LEU A 603 11.57 -2.50 -14.71
N GLN A 604 11.92 -3.79 -14.81
CA GLN A 604 13.14 -4.22 -15.48
C GLN A 604 13.11 -4.04 -17.00
N GLU A 605 11.94 -4.21 -17.62
CA GLU A 605 11.70 -3.91 -19.04
C GLU A 605 11.90 -2.39 -19.29
N LEU A 606 11.33 -1.54 -18.43
CA LEU A 606 11.44 -0.08 -18.51
C LEU A 606 12.88 0.42 -18.34
N ARG A 607 13.63 -0.01 -17.31
CA ARG A 607 15.05 0.37 -17.14
C ARG A 607 15.87 -0.01 -18.39
N THR A 608 15.62 -1.18 -18.97
CA THR A 608 16.31 -1.64 -20.18
C THR A 608 16.06 -0.71 -21.38
N ILE A 609 14.83 -0.19 -21.53
CA ILE A 609 14.49 0.79 -22.58
C ILE A 609 15.20 2.12 -22.31
N VAL A 610 15.11 2.66 -21.09
CA VAL A 610 15.71 3.95 -20.71
C VAL A 610 17.23 3.90 -20.92
N GLY A 611 17.91 2.87 -20.41
CA GLY A 611 19.34 2.68 -20.59
C GLY A 611 19.77 2.60 -22.05
N ALA A 612 18.99 1.92 -22.91
CA ALA A 612 19.27 1.84 -24.34
C ALA A 612 19.11 3.20 -25.06
N GLN A 613 18.17 4.05 -24.64
CA GLN A 613 18.06 5.42 -25.18
C GLN A 613 19.23 6.32 -24.73
N ILE A 614 19.66 6.22 -23.47
CA ILE A 614 20.85 6.94 -22.99
C ILE A 614 22.09 6.50 -23.78
N GLU A 615 22.31 5.19 -23.93
CA GLU A 615 23.42 4.65 -24.72
C GLU A 615 23.43 5.19 -26.16
N LYS A 616 22.29 5.06 -26.88
CA LYS A 616 22.10 5.57 -28.23
C LYS A 616 22.52 7.05 -28.32
N LEU A 617 22.04 7.88 -27.38
CA LEU A 617 22.29 9.32 -27.40
C LEU A 617 23.74 9.67 -27.02
N VAL A 618 24.34 8.98 -26.04
CA VAL A 618 25.74 9.18 -25.60
C VAL A 618 26.73 8.80 -26.71
N ARG A 619 26.52 7.68 -27.41
CA ARG A 619 27.38 7.28 -28.54
C ARG A 619 27.25 8.26 -29.71
N GLN A 620 26.02 8.66 -30.06
CA GLN A 620 25.77 9.67 -31.10
C GLN A 620 26.44 11.03 -30.75
N LEU A 621 26.41 11.45 -29.47
CA LEU A 621 27.07 12.66 -28.98
C LEU A 621 28.59 12.61 -29.16
N ARG A 622 29.22 11.46 -28.91
CA ARG A 622 30.67 11.24 -29.16
C ARG A 622 31.05 11.20 -30.64
N GLY A 623 30.06 11.14 -31.54
CA GLY A 623 30.30 10.88 -32.96
C GLY A 623 30.73 9.44 -33.25
N GLU A 624 30.55 8.52 -32.29
CA GLU A 624 30.67 7.08 -32.55
C GLU A 624 29.68 6.72 -33.66
N ARG A 625 30.11 5.93 -34.65
CA ARG A 625 29.17 5.22 -35.52
C ARG A 625 28.51 4.11 -34.70
N THR A 626 27.48 4.46 -33.92
CA THR A 626 26.38 3.51 -33.72
C THR A 626 26.01 2.98 -35.10
N ALA A 627 26.09 1.67 -35.31
CA ALA A 627 25.45 1.08 -36.46
C ALA A 627 23.99 1.55 -36.44
N SER A 628 23.53 2.23 -37.50
CA SER A 628 22.13 2.63 -37.63
C SER A 628 21.31 1.38 -37.29
N PRO A 629 20.54 1.38 -36.18
CA PRO A 629 19.88 0.16 -35.72
C PRO A 629 19.06 -0.33 -36.89
N LYS A 630 19.38 -1.52 -37.41
CA LYS A 630 18.89 -2.01 -38.72
C LYS A 630 17.39 -1.77 -38.73
N ARG A 631 16.95 -0.72 -39.43
CA ARG A 631 15.58 -0.21 -39.29
C ARG A 631 14.69 -1.40 -39.64
N PRO A 632 13.87 -1.92 -38.72
CA PRO A 632 13.27 -3.21 -38.97
C PRO A 632 12.37 -3.10 -40.20
N GLU A 633 12.83 -3.65 -41.33
CA GLU A 633 12.05 -3.75 -42.57
C GLU A 633 10.73 -4.50 -42.29
N THR A 634 10.75 -5.24 -41.18
CA THR A 634 9.67 -5.92 -40.47
C THR A 634 9.72 -5.54 -38.98
N ILE A 635 8.77 -4.73 -38.49
CA ILE A 635 8.37 -4.73 -37.07
C ILE A 635 7.26 -5.77 -36.92
N THR A 636 7.45 -6.73 -36.03
CA THR A 636 6.42 -7.71 -35.65
C THR A 636 5.73 -7.24 -34.38
N LEU A 637 4.45 -6.85 -34.45
CA LEU A 637 3.67 -6.55 -33.25
C LEU A 637 3.04 -7.82 -32.66
N ARG A 638 2.96 -7.89 -31.33
CA ARG A 638 2.09 -8.81 -30.59
C ARG A 638 1.23 -7.98 -29.64
N VAL A 639 -0.05 -7.87 -29.97
CA VAL A 639 -1.05 -7.37 -29.03
C VAL A 639 -1.32 -8.48 -28.00
N GLU A 640 -1.31 -8.13 -26.72
CA GLU A 640 -1.68 -8.99 -25.61
C GLU A 640 -2.80 -8.31 -24.84
N VAL A 641 -3.94 -8.98 -24.78
CA VAL A 641 -5.20 -8.47 -24.23
C VAL A 641 -5.35 -9.09 -22.86
N VAL A 642 -5.17 -8.30 -21.80
CA VAL A 642 -5.21 -8.76 -20.41
C VAL A 642 -6.43 -8.22 -19.67
N PRO A 643 -7.35 -9.07 -19.15
CA PRO A 643 -8.35 -8.60 -18.23
C PRO A 643 -7.67 -8.16 -16.94
N PRO A 644 -7.92 -6.94 -16.43
CA PRO A 644 -7.57 -6.58 -15.07
C PRO A 644 -8.52 -7.32 -14.11
N VAL A 645 -8.05 -7.57 -12.89
CA VAL A 645 -8.98 -7.78 -11.79
C VAL A 645 -9.83 -6.50 -11.65
N SER A 646 -11.14 -6.67 -11.42
CA SER A 646 -12.15 -5.62 -11.50
C SER A 646 -11.68 -4.30 -10.86
N HIS A 647 -11.65 -3.23 -11.66
CA HIS A 647 -11.34 -1.90 -11.12
C HIS A 647 -12.50 -1.42 -10.22
N PRO A 648 -12.22 -0.66 -9.15
CA PRO A 648 -13.22 -0.29 -8.17
C PRO A 648 -14.13 0.79 -8.76
N ILE A 649 -15.38 0.78 -8.32
CA ILE A 649 -16.38 1.76 -8.72
C ILE A 649 -16.17 3.04 -7.88
N THR A 650 -15.06 3.75 -8.09
CA THR A 650 -14.64 4.94 -7.29
C THR A 650 -15.59 6.15 -7.36
N GLU A 651 -16.74 5.99 -8.02
CA GLU A 651 -17.82 6.96 -8.19
C GLU A 651 -19.17 6.37 -7.72
N ALA A 652 -19.15 5.37 -6.81
CA ALA A 652 -20.36 4.82 -6.22
C ALA A 652 -21.18 5.88 -5.47
N GLN A 653 -22.48 5.64 -5.37
CA GLN A 653 -23.45 6.60 -4.84
C GLN A 653 -23.26 6.83 -3.34
N LEU A 654 -23.81 7.93 -2.82
CA LEU A 654 -24.14 8.03 -1.40
C LEU A 654 -25.59 7.53 -1.27
N PRO A 655 -25.85 6.42 -0.55
CA PRO A 655 -27.20 5.92 -0.41
C PRO A 655 -28.03 6.87 0.45
N VAL A 656 -29.33 6.97 0.17
CA VAL A 656 -30.25 7.87 0.85
C VAL A 656 -31.33 7.07 1.57
N LEU A 657 -31.56 7.40 2.85
CA LEU A 657 -32.53 6.71 3.70
C LEU A 657 -33.47 7.72 4.36
N THR A 658 -34.77 7.47 4.36
CA THR A 658 -35.75 8.32 5.06
C THR A 658 -36.19 7.65 6.36
N LEU A 659 -35.91 8.23 7.52
CA LEU A 659 -36.30 7.64 8.81
C LEU A 659 -37.78 7.94 9.15
N PRO A 660 -38.58 6.92 9.49
CA PRO A 660 -39.89 7.10 10.08
C PRO A 660 -39.78 7.52 11.55
N ARG A 661 -40.74 8.35 12.00
CA ARG A 661 -40.88 8.70 13.42
C ARG A 661 -41.87 7.75 14.09
N TRP A 662 -41.45 7.10 15.18
CA TRP A 662 -42.31 6.27 16.01
C TRP A 662 -42.92 7.08 17.16
N SER A 663 -44.03 6.58 17.70
CA SER A 663 -44.74 7.13 18.86
C SER A 663 -44.41 6.42 20.17
N GLN A 664 -43.72 5.28 20.11
CA GLN A 664 -43.25 4.48 21.24
C GLN A 664 -41.88 3.86 20.88
N PRO A 665 -40.97 3.69 21.86
CA PRO A 665 -39.68 3.03 21.64
C PRO A 665 -39.85 1.50 21.44
N PRO A 666 -38.85 0.81 20.86
CA PRO A 666 -38.71 -0.64 20.96
C PRO A 666 -38.23 -1.06 22.35
N VAL A 667 -38.38 -2.34 22.68
CA VAL A 667 -37.71 -2.97 23.82
C VAL A 667 -36.40 -3.56 23.31
N VAL A 668 -35.28 -2.88 23.60
CA VAL A 668 -33.95 -3.31 23.15
C VAL A 668 -33.56 -4.63 23.84
N ASP A 669 -33.87 -5.76 23.21
CA ASP A 669 -33.56 -7.12 23.65
C ASP A 669 -32.85 -7.99 22.59
N GLY A 670 -32.70 -7.45 21.38
CA GLY A 670 -31.91 -7.98 20.28
C GLY A 670 -32.71 -8.78 19.24
N LYS A 671 -34.01 -9.04 19.43
CA LYS A 671 -34.77 -9.98 18.58
C LYS A 671 -35.51 -9.38 17.39
N LEU A 672 -35.72 -8.06 17.32
CA LEU A 672 -36.41 -7.38 16.22
C LEU A 672 -37.84 -7.89 15.97
N ASP A 673 -38.53 -8.35 17.02
CA ASP A 673 -39.82 -9.05 16.90
C ASP A 673 -41.06 -8.13 16.98
N GLU A 674 -40.92 -6.88 17.45
CA GLU A 674 -42.04 -5.97 17.58
C GLU A 674 -42.64 -5.51 16.24
N PRO A 675 -43.97 -5.26 16.17
CA PRO A 675 -44.64 -4.85 14.92
C PRO A 675 -44.05 -3.60 14.25
N GLN A 676 -43.47 -2.68 15.02
CA GLN A 676 -42.92 -1.41 14.52
C GLN A 676 -41.64 -1.57 13.69
N TRP A 677 -40.82 -2.60 13.93
CA TRP A 677 -39.64 -2.88 13.08
C TRP A 677 -40.03 -3.16 11.62
N ARG A 678 -41.25 -3.66 11.37
CA ARG A 678 -41.82 -3.85 10.02
C ARG A 678 -42.11 -2.54 9.28
N MET A 679 -42.12 -1.42 10.00
CA MET A 679 -42.31 -0.06 9.48
C MET A 679 -41.00 0.75 9.44
N ALA A 680 -39.86 0.16 9.82
CA ALA A 680 -38.56 0.81 9.81
C ALA A 680 -38.05 1.11 8.38
N ALA A 681 -37.15 2.08 8.25
CA ALA A 681 -36.40 2.32 7.03
C ALA A 681 -35.35 1.22 6.84
N VAL A 682 -35.20 0.66 5.63
CA VAL A 682 -34.33 -0.51 5.40
C VAL A 682 -33.08 -0.11 4.61
N ALA A 683 -31.94 -0.05 5.30
CA ALA A 683 -30.61 0.16 4.72
C ALA A 683 -30.05 -1.15 4.15
N ARG A 684 -30.16 -1.32 2.83
CA ARG A 684 -29.58 -2.43 2.04
C ARG A 684 -29.53 -2.05 0.54
N PRO A 685 -28.76 -2.74 -0.33
CA PRO A 685 -27.78 -3.79 -0.03
C PRO A 685 -26.52 -3.24 0.66
N PHE A 686 -25.66 -4.15 1.13
CA PHE A 686 -24.30 -3.87 1.57
C PHE A 686 -23.31 -4.28 0.47
N TRP A 687 -22.12 -3.69 0.49
CA TRP A 687 -21.08 -3.82 -0.52
C TRP A 687 -19.70 -3.99 0.13
N GLU A 688 -18.78 -4.73 -0.49
CA GLU A 688 -17.41 -4.86 0.01
C GLU A 688 -16.75 -3.48 0.04
N SER A 689 -16.20 -3.10 1.21
CA SER A 689 -15.76 -1.73 1.49
C SER A 689 -14.69 -1.22 0.52
N ASN A 690 -13.80 -2.11 0.09
CA ASN A 690 -12.64 -1.79 -0.75
C ASN A 690 -12.96 -1.72 -2.25
N SER A 691 -13.92 -2.52 -2.74
CA SER A 691 -14.18 -2.68 -4.19
C SER A 691 -15.56 -2.23 -4.67
N SER A 692 -16.54 -2.17 -3.78
CA SER A 692 -17.98 -2.08 -4.10
C SER A 692 -18.55 -3.31 -4.83
N VAL A 693 -18.04 -4.51 -4.56
CA VAL A 693 -18.68 -5.79 -4.93
C VAL A 693 -19.94 -6.03 -4.07
N PRO A 694 -21.07 -6.54 -4.59
CA PRO A 694 -22.25 -6.84 -3.79
C PRO A 694 -21.99 -7.86 -2.68
N MET A 695 -22.61 -7.67 -1.52
CA MET A 695 -22.60 -8.67 -0.44
C MET A 695 -23.30 -9.99 -0.88
N PRO A 696 -22.64 -11.16 -0.78
CA PRO A 696 -23.24 -12.45 -1.08
C PRO A 696 -24.50 -12.72 -0.24
N GLN A 697 -25.54 -13.28 -0.85
CA GLN A 697 -26.83 -13.53 -0.19
C GLN A 697 -26.72 -14.45 1.06
N SER A 698 -25.72 -15.33 1.10
CA SER A 698 -25.42 -16.18 2.26
C SER A 698 -25.06 -15.40 3.53
N ILE A 699 -24.53 -14.19 3.38
CA ILE A 699 -24.11 -13.31 4.49
C ILE A 699 -24.87 -11.97 4.47
N GLU A 700 -26.03 -11.93 3.78
CA GLU A 700 -26.86 -10.74 3.59
C GLU A 700 -27.11 -9.97 4.90
N THR A 701 -26.90 -8.65 4.85
CA THR A 701 -27.01 -7.76 6.01
C THR A 701 -28.03 -6.66 5.74
N TRP A 702 -28.91 -6.39 6.71
CA TRP A 702 -29.91 -5.32 6.65
C TRP A 702 -29.77 -4.39 7.87
N GLY A 703 -29.69 -3.08 7.65
CA GLY A 703 -30.00 -2.10 8.68
C GLY A 703 -31.50 -1.76 8.69
N LEU A 704 -32.10 -1.66 9.86
CA LEU A 704 -33.48 -1.23 10.10
C LEU A 704 -33.43 0.02 10.98
N LEU A 705 -33.98 1.15 10.53
CA LEU A 705 -33.80 2.43 11.24
C LEU A 705 -35.11 3.20 11.43
N ALA A 706 -35.26 3.81 12.60
CA ALA A 706 -36.37 4.67 12.99
C ALA A 706 -35.94 5.64 14.11
N TYR A 707 -36.80 6.58 14.52
CA TYR A 707 -36.48 7.48 15.63
C TYR A 707 -37.72 7.97 16.40
N ASP A 708 -37.51 8.49 17.60
CA ASP A 708 -38.53 9.25 18.36
C ASP A 708 -37.98 10.62 18.82
N GLU A 709 -38.59 11.24 19.82
CA GLU A 709 -38.15 12.51 20.42
C GLU A 709 -36.89 12.38 21.30
N ASN A 710 -36.48 11.16 21.62
CA ASN A 710 -35.45 10.85 22.61
C ASN A 710 -34.22 10.19 21.99
N ALA A 711 -34.39 9.27 21.04
CA ALA A 711 -33.32 8.46 20.47
C ALA A 711 -33.49 8.13 18.97
N LEU A 712 -32.37 7.77 18.36
CA LEU A 712 -32.27 7.02 17.11
C LEU A 712 -32.29 5.51 17.44
N TYR A 713 -33.10 4.74 16.72
CA TYR A 713 -33.17 3.28 16.83
C TYR A 713 -32.59 2.62 15.58
N ILE A 714 -31.69 1.67 15.80
CA ILE A 714 -31.02 0.90 14.75
C ILE A 714 -31.11 -0.58 15.10
N GLY A 715 -31.84 -1.34 14.30
CA GLY A 715 -31.76 -2.79 14.24
C GLY A 715 -30.79 -3.19 13.14
N ILE A 716 -29.98 -4.23 13.33
CA ILE A 716 -29.15 -4.80 12.27
C ILE A 716 -29.33 -6.32 12.25
N VAL A 717 -29.61 -6.87 11.07
CA VAL A 717 -29.74 -8.31 10.81
C VAL A 717 -28.51 -8.75 10.03
N CYS A 718 -27.76 -9.71 10.56
CA CYS A 718 -26.48 -10.19 10.01
C CYS A 718 -26.54 -11.70 9.75
N ARG A 719 -26.89 -12.09 8.52
CA ARG A 719 -26.97 -13.52 8.15
C ARG A 719 -25.59 -14.18 8.12
N THR A 720 -25.55 -15.48 8.40
CA THR A 720 -24.42 -16.38 8.09
C THR A 720 -24.92 -17.82 8.00
N PRO A 721 -24.37 -18.66 7.10
CA PRO A 721 -24.69 -20.09 7.06
C PRO A 721 -24.13 -20.88 8.27
N TYR A 722 -23.21 -20.31 9.06
CA TYR A 722 -22.54 -21.01 10.17
C TYR A 722 -22.41 -20.13 11.43
N PRO A 723 -23.53 -19.77 12.10
CA PRO A 723 -23.52 -18.91 13.30
C PRO A 723 -22.63 -19.42 14.45
N ASP A 724 -22.48 -20.74 14.61
CA ASP A 724 -21.57 -21.33 15.60
C ASP A 724 -20.08 -20.99 15.36
N ARG A 725 -19.71 -20.59 14.14
CA ARG A 725 -18.34 -20.26 13.76
C ARG A 725 -17.97 -18.80 14.01
N LEU A 726 -18.93 -17.90 14.23
CA LEU A 726 -18.67 -16.47 14.41
C LEU A 726 -17.59 -16.22 15.47
N VAL A 727 -16.62 -15.37 15.14
CA VAL A 727 -15.53 -14.97 16.05
C VAL A 727 -16.01 -13.75 16.83
N ALA A 728 -16.57 -13.93 18.02
CA ALA A 728 -16.92 -12.81 18.90
C ALA A 728 -16.87 -13.24 20.37
N ASP A 729 -16.03 -12.55 21.15
CA ASP A 729 -15.93 -12.70 22.60
C ASP A 729 -16.83 -11.67 23.31
N GLN A 730 -17.23 -11.95 24.55
CA GLN A 730 -17.79 -10.92 25.41
C GLN A 730 -16.64 -10.17 26.11
N ARG A 731 -16.42 -8.90 25.75
CA ARG A 731 -15.32 -8.06 26.29
C ARG A 731 -15.88 -6.99 27.25
N GLN A 732 -15.00 -6.16 27.80
CA GLN A 732 -15.42 -4.91 28.44
C GLN A 732 -15.82 -3.88 27.36
N ARG A 733 -16.51 -2.80 27.76
CA ARG A 733 -16.74 -1.67 26.84
C ARG A 733 -15.40 -1.09 26.39
N ASP A 734 -15.34 -0.61 25.16
CA ASP A 734 -14.17 0.05 24.55
C ASP A 734 -12.92 -0.84 24.47
N ALA A 735 -13.12 -2.17 24.48
CA ALA A 735 -12.05 -3.14 24.37
C ALA A 735 -11.39 -3.11 22.97
N PHE A 736 -10.10 -2.73 22.94
CA PHE A 736 -9.26 -2.73 21.75
C PHE A 736 -9.33 -4.04 20.96
N GLY A 737 -9.48 -3.94 19.64
CA GLY A 737 -9.53 -5.08 18.72
C GLY A 737 -10.93 -5.63 18.44
N ILE A 738 -12.00 -5.00 18.94
CA ILE A 738 -13.39 -5.41 18.67
C ILE A 738 -13.76 -5.41 17.17
N TRP A 739 -13.12 -4.56 16.35
CA TRP A 739 -13.24 -4.56 14.88
C TRP A 739 -12.69 -5.84 14.20
N LEU A 740 -11.94 -6.67 14.95
CA LEU A 740 -11.48 -7.98 14.51
C LEU A 740 -12.48 -9.11 14.88
N ASP A 741 -13.50 -8.82 15.69
CA ASP A 741 -14.63 -9.72 15.91
C ASP A 741 -15.65 -9.58 14.77
N GLU A 742 -16.49 -10.60 14.59
CA GLU A 742 -17.79 -10.51 13.93
C GLU A 742 -18.58 -9.37 14.57
N SER A 743 -18.69 -8.26 13.86
CA SER A 743 -19.18 -6.99 14.40
C SER A 743 -19.85 -6.13 13.34
N VAL A 744 -20.69 -5.22 13.81
CA VAL A 744 -21.33 -4.17 13.02
C VAL A 744 -20.84 -2.82 13.50
N GLU A 745 -20.64 -1.92 12.56
CA GLU A 745 -20.15 -0.56 12.84
C GLU A 745 -21.22 0.46 12.45
N VAL A 746 -21.38 1.50 13.25
CA VAL A 746 -22.34 2.59 13.03
C VAL A 746 -21.58 3.91 13.05
N PHE A 747 -21.69 4.68 11.98
CA PHE A 747 -21.07 6.00 11.86
C PHE A 747 -22.17 7.06 11.75
N LEU A 748 -22.20 8.03 12.67
CA LEU A 748 -23.17 9.13 12.69
C LEU A 748 -22.45 10.48 12.66
N ALA A 749 -22.76 11.34 11.70
CA ALA A 749 -22.16 12.68 11.61
C ALA A 749 -23.19 13.78 11.28
N SER A 750 -22.83 15.03 11.57
CA SER A 750 -23.64 16.19 11.19
C SER A 750 -23.71 16.35 9.66
N PRO A 751 -24.85 16.78 9.08
CA PRO A 751 -24.95 17.08 7.64
C PRO A 751 -23.94 18.14 7.17
N ASP A 752 -23.71 19.15 7.99
CA ASP A 752 -22.92 20.35 7.65
C ASP A 752 -21.44 20.19 8.06
N ASN A 753 -21.09 19.20 8.88
CA ASN A 753 -19.71 18.80 9.21
C ASN A 753 -19.62 17.27 9.38
N PRO A 754 -19.36 16.50 8.30
CA PRO A 754 -19.23 15.05 8.38
C PRO A 754 -17.89 14.59 8.95
N GLU A 755 -16.88 15.45 9.03
CA GLU A 755 -15.52 15.08 9.44
C GLU A 755 -15.41 14.83 10.95
N ARG A 756 -16.35 15.35 11.74
CA ARG A 756 -16.53 14.99 13.16
C ARG A 756 -17.76 14.09 13.31
N TYR A 757 -17.53 12.83 13.64
CA TYR A 757 -18.56 11.78 13.66
C TYR A 757 -18.45 10.93 14.93
N ALA A 758 -19.60 10.47 15.44
CA ALA A 758 -19.66 9.41 16.41
C ALA A 758 -19.51 8.06 15.69
N HIS A 759 -18.70 7.16 16.25
CA HIS A 759 -18.50 5.81 15.76
C HIS A 759 -18.81 4.81 16.89
N PHE A 760 -19.52 3.73 16.55
CA PHE A 760 -19.89 2.66 17.47
C PHE A 760 -19.59 1.31 16.81
N ILE A 761 -18.92 0.41 17.53
CA ILE A 761 -18.71 -0.99 17.12
C ILE A 761 -19.46 -1.89 18.08
N ILE A 762 -20.32 -2.76 17.56
CA ILE A 762 -21.08 -3.75 18.31
C ILE A 762 -20.69 -5.13 17.80
N ASN A 763 -20.14 -6.02 18.65
CA ASN A 763 -19.86 -7.40 18.25
C ASN A 763 -21.04 -8.35 18.50
N ALA A 764 -20.99 -9.57 17.94
CA ALA A 764 -22.05 -10.58 18.07
C ALA A 764 -22.28 -11.14 19.49
N ARG A 765 -21.66 -10.55 20.53
CA ARG A 765 -21.90 -10.80 21.96
C ARG A 765 -22.43 -9.58 22.72
N GLY A 766 -22.75 -8.49 22.03
CA GLY A 766 -23.22 -7.25 22.64
C GLY A 766 -22.12 -6.48 23.37
N THR A 767 -20.85 -6.76 23.08
CA THR A 767 -19.76 -5.84 23.44
C THR A 767 -19.94 -4.56 22.65
N VAL A 768 -19.83 -3.41 23.31
CA VAL A 768 -19.87 -2.08 22.69
C VAL A 768 -18.48 -1.45 22.77
N TYR A 769 -18.10 -0.73 21.73
CA TYR A 769 -17.01 0.25 21.72
C TYR A 769 -17.59 1.52 21.09
N ASP A 770 -17.30 2.69 21.65
CA ASP A 770 -17.65 3.95 21.00
C ASP A 770 -16.59 5.03 21.14
N GLU A 771 -16.47 5.84 20.09
CA GLU A 771 -15.46 6.89 19.96
C GLU A 771 -16.00 8.08 19.17
N LEU A 772 -15.42 9.26 19.42
CA LEU A 772 -15.70 10.48 18.65
C LEU A 772 -14.59 10.72 17.63
N GLY A 773 -14.77 10.18 16.43
CA GLY A 773 -13.78 10.16 15.37
C GLY A 773 -12.69 9.10 15.63
N PHE A 774 -11.86 9.38 16.63
CA PHE A 774 -10.88 8.46 17.25
C PHE A 774 -10.65 8.78 18.75
N ASP A 775 -11.52 9.62 19.35
CA ASP A 775 -11.49 9.96 20.77
C ASP A 775 -12.28 8.93 21.58
N VAL A 776 -11.56 7.99 22.19
CA VAL A 776 -12.11 6.85 22.96
C VAL A 776 -12.48 7.19 24.41
N ASP A 777 -12.18 8.40 24.90
CA ASP A 777 -12.68 8.87 26.20
C ASP A 777 -14.16 9.31 26.10
N TRP A 778 -14.69 9.47 24.88
CA TRP A 778 -16.09 9.81 24.64
C TRP A 778 -17.01 8.58 24.69
N ASN A 779 -17.85 8.52 25.73
CA ASN A 779 -18.75 7.41 26.01
C ASN A 779 -20.22 7.87 26.00
N THR A 780 -21.08 7.19 25.24
CA THR A 780 -22.51 7.52 25.13
C THR A 780 -23.42 6.76 26.10
N GLU A 781 -24.66 7.25 26.23
CA GLU A 781 -25.80 6.55 26.85
C GLU A 781 -26.44 5.51 25.91
N ILE A 782 -25.68 4.95 24.97
CA ILE A 782 -26.15 3.91 24.04
C ILE A 782 -26.66 2.67 24.81
N THR A 783 -27.81 2.16 24.40
CA THR A 783 -28.35 0.88 24.87
C THR A 783 -28.26 -0.13 23.74
N VAL A 784 -27.66 -1.29 23.99
CA VAL A 784 -27.45 -2.35 22.99
C VAL A 784 -27.89 -3.70 23.53
N ALA A 785 -28.54 -4.50 22.68
CA ALA A 785 -28.77 -5.92 22.92
C ALA A 785 -28.53 -6.71 21.62
N THR A 786 -28.11 -7.97 21.75
CA THR A 786 -27.80 -8.84 20.61
C THR A 786 -28.36 -10.24 20.81
N HIS A 787 -28.84 -10.85 19.73
CA HIS A 787 -29.35 -12.23 19.71
C HIS A 787 -28.65 -13.03 18.60
N THR A 788 -28.53 -14.35 18.77
CA THR A 788 -27.91 -15.26 17.80
C THR A 788 -28.81 -16.47 17.62
N ASP A 789 -29.11 -16.83 16.38
CA ASP A 789 -29.95 -17.98 16.03
C ASP A 789 -29.31 -18.84 14.93
N ASN A 790 -30.10 -19.67 14.24
CA ASN A 790 -29.62 -20.56 13.17
C ASN A 790 -29.55 -19.91 11.78
N GLN A 791 -29.92 -18.64 11.63
CA GLN A 791 -29.80 -17.84 10.40
C GLN A 791 -28.67 -16.81 10.48
N GLY A 792 -28.22 -16.47 11.69
CA GLY A 792 -27.10 -15.56 11.93
C GLY A 792 -27.21 -14.89 13.29
N TRP A 793 -27.01 -13.58 13.31
CA TRP A 793 -27.19 -12.77 14.52
C TRP A 793 -27.86 -11.43 14.24
N THR A 794 -28.37 -10.82 15.29
CA THR A 794 -29.07 -9.53 15.26
C THR A 794 -28.57 -8.62 16.36
N ALA A 795 -28.56 -7.32 16.09
CA ALA A 795 -28.30 -6.26 17.06
C ALA A 795 -29.49 -5.30 17.10
N GLU A 796 -29.86 -4.85 18.30
CA GLU A 796 -30.73 -3.71 18.54
C GLU A 796 -29.97 -2.65 19.31
N ILE A 797 -30.08 -1.41 18.84
CA ILE A 797 -29.31 -0.27 19.31
C ILE A 797 -30.27 0.91 19.48
N ALA A 798 -30.21 1.57 20.63
CA ALA A 798 -30.83 2.87 20.87
C ALA A 798 -29.76 3.89 21.27
N ILE A 799 -29.62 4.96 20.48
CA ILE A 799 -28.66 6.05 20.72
C ILE A 799 -29.46 7.32 21.06
N PRO A 800 -29.43 7.80 22.32
CA PRO A 800 -30.10 9.04 22.69
C PRO A 800 -29.59 10.24 21.89
N TRP A 801 -30.51 11.05 21.34
CA TRP A 801 -30.14 12.24 20.56
C TRP A 801 -29.29 13.23 21.37
N LYS A 802 -29.51 13.26 22.70
CA LYS A 802 -28.83 14.13 23.66
C LYS A 802 -27.41 13.67 24.01
N SER A 803 -27.04 12.43 23.70
CA SER A 803 -25.67 11.92 23.90
C SER A 803 -24.80 12.06 22.65
N LEU A 804 -25.34 12.50 21.51
CA LEU A 804 -24.54 12.78 20.31
C LEU A 804 -23.72 14.08 20.47
N PRO A 805 -22.55 14.19 19.82
CA PRO A 805 -21.64 15.32 19.99
C PRO A 805 -21.94 16.49 19.04
N PHE A 806 -23.14 16.53 18.48
CA PHE A 806 -23.65 17.55 17.55
C PHE A 806 -25.17 17.67 17.67
N ASP A 807 -25.71 18.89 17.52
CA ASP A 807 -27.15 19.13 17.56
C ASP A 807 -27.88 18.53 16.34
N ILE A 808 -29.05 17.95 16.58
CA ILE A 808 -29.95 17.41 15.55
C ILE A 808 -31.31 18.11 15.64
N ASP A 809 -31.65 18.93 14.63
CA ASP A 809 -32.99 19.51 14.52
C ASP A 809 -34.00 18.50 13.95
N LEU A 810 -34.64 17.76 14.86
CA LEU A 810 -35.72 16.81 14.56
C LEU A 810 -36.95 17.45 13.89
N ASN A 811 -37.05 18.78 13.86
CA ASN A 811 -38.15 19.54 13.25
C ASN A 811 -37.79 20.14 11.88
N ALA A 812 -36.51 20.15 11.49
CA ALA A 812 -36.06 20.65 10.20
C ALA A 812 -36.79 19.99 9.02
N THR A 813 -36.95 20.77 7.93
CA THR A 813 -37.58 20.34 6.68
C THR A 813 -36.74 20.80 5.48
N GLY A 814 -36.61 19.95 4.45
CA GLY A 814 -35.91 20.29 3.22
C GLY A 814 -34.36 20.21 3.28
N LYS A 815 -33.80 19.74 4.40
CA LYS A 815 -32.39 19.39 4.59
C LYS A 815 -32.24 17.92 5.03
N PRO A 816 -31.05 17.31 4.91
CA PRO A 816 -30.73 16.08 5.62
C PRO A 816 -30.84 16.24 7.15
N LEU A 817 -31.15 15.15 7.83
CA LEU A 817 -31.18 15.03 9.29
C LEU A 817 -29.78 14.74 9.83
N LEU A 818 -29.08 13.77 9.25
CA LEU A 818 -27.71 13.37 9.59
C LEU A 818 -27.00 12.66 8.42
N ARG A 819 -25.71 12.37 8.57
CA ARG A 819 -24.95 11.47 7.70
C ARG A 819 -24.73 10.14 8.43
N LEU A 820 -24.88 9.03 7.71
CA LEU A 820 -24.87 7.68 8.27
C LEU A 820 -23.97 6.75 7.44
N ASN A 821 -23.16 5.91 8.07
CA ASN A 821 -22.79 4.64 7.46
C ASN A 821 -23.05 3.48 8.41
N LEU A 822 -23.25 2.29 7.83
CA LEU A 822 -23.39 1.03 8.54
C LEU A 822 -22.36 0.06 7.95
N GLY A 823 -21.45 -0.42 8.77
CA GLY A 823 -20.42 -1.41 8.45
C GLY A 823 -20.75 -2.79 9.03
N ARG A 824 -20.11 -3.82 8.50
CA ARG A 824 -20.00 -5.16 9.08
C ARG A 824 -18.61 -5.72 8.82
N ASN A 825 -17.92 -6.08 9.90
CA ASN A 825 -16.75 -6.97 9.86
C ASN A 825 -17.29 -8.38 9.94
N HIS A 826 -17.21 -9.14 8.84
CA HIS A 826 -17.65 -10.52 8.82
C HIS A 826 -16.46 -11.46 9.01
N HIS A 827 -16.51 -12.29 10.05
CA HIS A 827 -15.39 -13.14 10.47
C HIS A 827 -15.87 -14.46 11.11
N GLN A 828 -15.57 -15.58 10.44
CA GLN A 828 -15.82 -16.92 10.94
C GLN A 828 -14.53 -17.71 11.18
N ARG A 829 -14.57 -18.60 12.18
CA ARG A 829 -13.49 -19.56 12.45
C ARG A 829 -13.26 -20.48 11.24
N GLY A 830 -12.10 -20.30 10.61
CA GLY A 830 -11.68 -21.03 9.41
C GLY A 830 -11.70 -20.20 8.11
N GLU A 831 -12.02 -18.90 8.19
CA GLU A 831 -11.77 -17.93 7.12
C GLU A 831 -10.39 -17.28 7.30
N GLU A 832 -9.80 -16.79 6.20
CA GLU A 832 -8.37 -16.40 6.13
C GLU A 832 -8.14 -14.92 6.50
N GLU A 833 -9.12 -14.05 6.23
CA GLU A 833 -9.11 -12.61 6.49
C GLU A 833 -10.52 -12.16 6.92
N VAL A 834 -10.62 -11.07 7.68
CA VAL A 834 -11.90 -10.41 7.98
C VAL A 834 -12.42 -9.73 6.72
N SER A 835 -13.67 -9.99 6.34
CA SER A 835 -14.27 -9.33 5.18
C SER A 835 -15.10 -8.12 5.59
N HIS A 836 -14.75 -6.95 5.05
CA HIS A 836 -15.33 -5.65 5.43
C HIS A 836 -16.42 -5.22 4.45
N TRP A 837 -17.64 -5.00 4.94
CA TRP A 837 -18.82 -4.66 4.15
C TRP A 837 -19.50 -3.39 4.67
N ALA A 838 -20.03 -2.53 3.79
CA ALA A 838 -20.76 -1.33 4.20
C ALA A 838 -22.02 -1.07 3.36
N TRP A 839 -23.02 -0.44 3.96
CA TRP A 839 -24.19 0.10 3.27
C TRP A 839 -23.80 1.18 2.25
N SER A 840 -22.82 2.03 2.59
CA SER A 840 -22.11 2.89 1.64
C SER A 840 -20.63 2.48 1.57
N PRO A 841 -20.14 1.93 0.44
CA PRO A 841 -18.73 1.53 0.32
C PRO A 841 -17.80 2.75 0.36
N THR A 842 -16.70 2.61 1.07
CA THR A 842 -15.79 3.72 1.41
C THR A 842 -14.49 3.75 0.62
N PHE A 843 -14.22 2.69 -0.16
CA PHE A 843 -13.01 2.47 -0.95
C PHE A 843 -11.74 2.42 -0.11
N GLY A 844 -11.85 1.75 1.04
CA GLY A 844 -10.83 1.59 2.06
C GLY A 844 -11.49 1.23 3.40
N TRP A 845 -10.87 1.67 4.50
CA TRP A 845 -11.44 1.66 5.85
C TRP A 845 -12.77 2.42 5.93
N PHE A 846 -13.63 2.08 6.89
CA PHE A 846 -14.97 2.64 7.01
C PHE A 846 -15.00 4.14 7.37
N HIS A 847 -13.94 4.68 7.98
CA HIS A 847 -13.80 6.07 8.44
C HIS A 847 -13.79 7.16 7.33
N ASN A 848 -14.08 6.82 6.06
CA ASN A 848 -14.16 7.81 4.97
C ASN A 848 -15.46 8.61 5.04
N THR A 849 -15.47 9.66 5.86
CA THR A 849 -16.65 10.49 6.17
C THR A 849 -17.37 11.07 4.95
N GLN A 850 -16.63 11.38 3.88
CA GLN A 850 -17.21 11.86 2.61
C GLN A 850 -18.17 10.83 1.98
N ARG A 851 -17.94 9.54 2.28
CA ARG A 851 -18.71 8.39 1.78
C ARG A 851 -19.92 8.02 2.63
N PHE A 852 -20.15 8.66 3.78
CA PHE A 852 -21.35 8.40 4.60
C PHE A 852 -22.62 8.77 3.81
N GLY A 853 -23.62 7.89 3.82
CA GLY A 853 -24.93 8.10 3.23
C GLY A 853 -25.69 9.29 3.82
N VAL A 854 -26.79 9.66 3.18
CA VAL A 854 -27.60 10.84 3.52
C VAL A 854 -28.89 10.38 4.18
N VAL A 855 -29.14 10.83 5.41
CA VAL A 855 -30.38 10.48 6.13
C VAL A 855 -31.34 11.65 6.09
N MET A 856 -32.58 11.38 5.67
CA MET A 856 -33.69 12.32 5.60
C MET A 856 -34.73 11.98 6.68
N ARG A 857 -35.51 12.98 7.10
CA ARG A 857 -36.67 12.80 7.98
C ARG A 857 -37.95 12.53 7.15
N GLN A 858 -38.80 11.60 7.58
CA GLN A 858 -40.15 11.42 7.04
C GLN A 858 -40.97 12.71 7.18
N GLN A 859 -41.66 13.10 6.11
CA GLN A 859 -42.65 14.18 6.11
C GLN A 859 -43.99 13.64 5.59
N GLY A 860 -45.08 13.91 6.30
CA GLY A 860 -46.42 13.44 5.92
C GLY A 860 -46.57 11.92 5.89
N ASN A 861 -47.55 11.45 5.09
CA ASN A 861 -47.93 10.03 5.00
C ASN A 861 -47.11 9.22 3.97
N ILE A 862 -46.28 9.88 3.16
CA ILE A 862 -45.49 9.23 2.11
C ILE A 862 -44.03 9.16 2.51
N LEU A 863 -43.51 7.94 2.63
CA LEU A 863 -42.11 7.66 2.93
C LEU A 863 -41.39 7.30 1.63
N VAL A 864 -40.29 8.00 1.30
CA VAL A 864 -39.34 7.50 0.29
C VAL A 864 -38.53 6.37 0.93
N LYS A 865 -38.93 5.13 0.62
CA LYS A 865 -38.38 3.90 1.19
C LYS A 865 -37.02 3.56 0.60
N SER A 866 -36.84 3.78 -0.71
CA SER A 866 -35.54 3.64 -1.38
C SER A 866 -35.49 4.46 -2.68
N VAL A 867 -34.27 4.85 -3.07
CA VAL A 867 -33.97 5.29 -4.44
C VAL A 867 -32.90 4.36 -5.00
N THR A 868 -33.16 3.77 -6.17
CA THR A 868 -32.24 2.90 -6.90
C THR A 868 -32.05 3.45 -8.30
N PRO A 869 -31.13 4.41 -8.50
CA PRO A 869 -30.80 4.93 -9.82
C PRO A 869 -29.99 3.90 -10.62
N PRO A 870 -30.00 3.99 -11.97
CA PRO A 870 -29.24 3.10 -12.83
C PRO A 870 -27.75 3.14 -12.50
N ALA A 871 -27.16 1.97 -12.27
CA ALA A 871 -25.73 1.75 -12.08
C ALA A 871 -25.03 1.27 -13.36
N TYR A 872 -25.78 0.89 -14.41
CA TYR A 872 -25.30 0.56 -15.74
C TYR A 872 -26.08 1.34 -16.82
N VAL A 873 -25.58 1.33 -18.07
CA VAL A 873 -26.29 1.91 -19.23
C VAL A 873 -27.58 1.13 -19.54
N ASP A 874 -27.58 -0.18 -19.32
CA ASP A 874 -28.67 -1.10 -19.70
C ASP A 874 -29.75 -1.28 -18.63
N ASP A 875 -29.46 -0.89 -17.37
CA ASP A 875 -30.41 -0.88 -16.24
C ASP A 875 -31.72 -0.15 -16.56
N PRO A 876 -32.85 -0.44 -15.89
CA PRO A 876 -34.04 0.40 -15.99
C PRO A 876 -33.75 1.84 -15.51
N PRO A 877 -34.57 2.84 -15.89
CA PRO A 877 -34.50 4.19 -15.31
C PRO A 877 -34.65 4.16 -13.78
N MET A 878 -34.28 5.26 -13.12
CA MET A 878 -34.20 5.34 -11.66
C MET A 878 -35.48 4.90 -10.97
N GLN A 879 -35.39 3.86 -10.14
CA GLN A 879 -36.52 3.29 -9.43
C GLN A 879 -36.66 3.98 -8.07
N LEU A 880 -37.77 4.67 -7.85
CA LEU A 880 -38.12 5.27 -6.56
C LEU A 880 -39.21 4.42 -5.89
N THR A 881 -38.91 3.78 -4.77
CA THR A 881 -39.93 3.07 -3.99
C THR A 881 -40.49 3.99 -2.92
N VAL A 882 -41.80 4.20 -2.94
CA VAL A 882 -42.56 4.96 -1.95
C VAL A 882 -43.52 4.06 -1.18
N LEU A 883 -43.64 4.29 0.13
CA LEU A 883 -44.55 3.60 1.03
C LEU A 883 -45.59 4.60 1.55
N ASN A 884 -46.87 4.28 1.40
CA ASN A 884 -47.98 5.06 1.94
C ASN A 884 -48.37 4.52 3.32
N LEU A 885 -48.22 5.36 4.33
CA LEU A 885 -48.46 5.02 5.73
C LEU A 885 -49.89 5.35 6.19
N SER A 886 -50.77 5.86 5.32
CA SER A 886 -52.15 6.22 5.66
C SER A 886 -53.16 5.10 5.39
N GLU A 887 -54.36 5.27 5.98
CA GLU A 887 -55.53 4.39 5.78
C GLU A 887 -56.29 4.64 4.46
N ARG A 888 -55.76 5.46 3.56
CA ARG A 888 -56.37 5.80 2.26
C ARG A 888 -55.34 5.70 1.15
N GLU A 889 -55.79 5.54 -0.08
CA GLU A 889 -54.94 5.68 -1.26
C GLU A 889 -54.46 7.14 -1.41
N GLU A 890 -53.20 7.32 -1.79
CA GLU A 890 -52.58 8.64 -1.99
C GLU A 890 -51.95 8.73 -3.38
N ASP A 891 -52.23 9.83 -4.08
CA ASP A 891 -51.59 10.17 -5.35
C ASP A 891 -50.18 10.71 -5.07
N VAL A 892 -49.15 10.02 -5.56
CA VAL A 892 -47.75 10.49 -5.48
C VAL A 892 -47.28 10.94 -6.86
N GLU A 893 -46.87 12.21 -6.96
CA GLU A 893 -46.37 12.84 -8.18
C GLU A 893 -44.83 12.98 -8.14
N VAL A 894 -44.16 12.44 -9.15
CA VAL A 894 -42.70 12.33 -9.24
C VAL A 894 -42.25 12.59 -10.66
N ALA A 895 -41.41 13.62 -10.86
CA ALA A 895 -40.92 14.02 -12.20
C ALA A 895 -42.04 14.14 -13.27
N GLY A 896 -43.23 14.58 -12.87
CA GLY A 896 -44.42 14.74 -13.73
C GLY A 896 -45.22 13.46 -13.99
N ARG A 897 -44.84 12.30 -13.44
CA ARG A 897 -45.64 11.07 -13.41
C ARG A 897 -46.45 11.01 -12.12
N ARG A 898 -47.72 10.61 -12.17
CA ARG A 898 -48.54 10.31 -10.98
C ARG A 898 -48.73 8.81 -10.84
N VAL A 899 -48.59 8.31 -9.62
CA VAL A 899 -48.82 6.90 -9.26
C VAL A 899 -49.66 6.87 -7.99
N ALA A 900 -50.77 6.14 -8.03
CA ALA A 900 -51.58 5.87 -6.85
C ALA A 900 -50.88 4.82 -5.97
N VAL A 901 -50.67 5.15 -4.70
CA VAL A 901 -50.01 4.26 -3.73
C VAL A 901 -51.06 3.74 -2.75
N PRO A 902 -51.32 2.41 -2.69
CA PRO A 902 -52.41 1.85 -1.89
C PRO A 902 -52.32 2.19 -0.40
N ALA A 903 -53.45 2.23 0.30
CA ALA A 903 -53.51 2.37 1.75
C ALA A 903 -52.64 1.31 2.44
N ARG A 904 -51.76 1.74 3.35
CA ARG A 904 -50.74 0.89 4.03
C ARG A 904 -49.84 0.07 3.07
N GLY A 905 -49.74 0.44 1.80
CA GLY A 905 -49.00 -0.27 0.75
C GLY A 905 -47.87 0.55 0.14
N GLU A 906 -47.10 -0.08 -0.75
CA GLU A 906 -45.98 0.55 -1.46
C GLU A 906 -46.13 0.48 -2.98
N ALA A 907 -45.42 1.38 -3.67
CA ALA A 907 -45.29 1.38 -5.12
C ALA A 907 -43.86 1.78 -5.52
N THR A 908 -43.32 1.12 -6.53
CA THR A 908 -42.07 1.53 -7.18
C THR A 908 -42.40 2.33 -8.44
N ILE A 909 -41.82 3.52 -8.54
CA ILE A 909 -42.07 4.52 -9.57
C ILE A 909 -40.81 4.65 -10.42
N GLU A 910 -40.93 4.37 -11.72
CA GLU A 910 -39.87 4.67 -12.67
C GLU A 910 -39.75 6.18 -12.88
N VAL A 911 -38.60 6.75 -12.53
CA VAL A 911 -38.26 8.17 -12.69
C VAL A 911 -37.38 8.34 -13.94
N PRO A 912 -37.78 9.16 -14.93
CA PRO A 912 -36.97 9.41 -16.12
C PRO A 912 -35.60 10.03 -15.80
N SER A 913 -34.56 9.19 -15.82
CA SER A 913 -33.19 9.55 -15.43
C SER A 913 -32.21 9.31 -16.57
N PRO A 914 -31.16 10.13 -16.74
CA PRO A 914 -30.05 9.83 -17.65
C PRO A 914 -29.48 8.42 -17.45
N LYS A 915 -29.26 7.70 -18.55
CA LYS A 915 -28.58 6.39 -18.59
C LYS A 915 -27.21 6.43 -19.31
N THR A 916 -26.72 7.62 -19.61
CA THR A 916 -25.43 7.84 -20.30
C THR A 916 -24.26 7.77 -19.31
N PRO A 917 -23.08 7.24 -19.68
CA PRO A 917 -21.94 7.19 -18.78
C PRO A 917 -21.43 8.55 -18.29
N GLY A 918 -20.93 8.60 -17.06
CA GLY A 918 -20.50 9.80 -16.33
C GLY A 918 -21.41 10.16 -15.15
N ASP A 919 -21.06 11.23 -14.43
CA ASP A 919 -21.79 11.74 -13.26
C ASP A 919 -23.15 12.37 -13.60
N HIS A 920 -24.14 12.08 -12.76
CA HIS A 920 -25.47 12.68 -12.76
C HIS A 920 -25.82 13.18 -11.37
N GLN A 921 -26.32 14.41 -11.29
CA GLN A 921 -26.98 14.95 -10.09
C GLN A 921 -28.45 15.20 -10.40
N TYR A 922 -29.32 14.65 -9.57
CA TYR A 922 -30.77 14.71 -9.71
C TYR A 922 -31.38 15.27 -8.41
N ARG A 923 -32.27 16.26 -8.52
CA ARG A 923 -33.06 16.76 -7.38
C ARG A 923 -34.48 16.26 -7.55
N LEU A 924 -34.76 15.14 -6.90
CA LEU A 924 -35.92 14.32 -7.14
C LEU A 924 -37.08 14.83 -6.26
N GLN A 925 -37.94 15.66 -6.85
CA GLN A 925 -39.15 16.15 -6.20
C GLN A 925 -40.23 15.06 -6.19
N VAL A 926 -40.71 14.73 -4.99
CA VAL A 926 -41.76 13.76 -4.71
C VAL A 926 -42.87 14.51 -3.96
N ARG A 927 -44.03 14.67 -4.60
CA ARG A 927 -45.20 15.37 -4.06
C ARG A 927 -46.33 14.39 -3.78
N TRP A 928 -47.20 14.74 -2.84
CA TRP A 928 -48.50 14.12 -2.63
C TRP A 928 -49.51 15.19 -2.20
N ARG A 929 -50.76 14.80 -1.95
CA ARG A 929 -51.87 15.72 -1.64
C ARG A 929 -51.55 16.75 -0.55
N ASP A 930 -50.84 16.32 0.48
CA ASP A 930 -50.61 17.06 1.73
C ASP A 930 -49.09 17.25 2.03
N GLY A 931 -48.21 17.28 1.01
CA GLY A 931 -46.77 17.56 1.22
C GLY A 931 -45.84 17.31 0.02
N GLU A 932 -44.56 17.63 0.21
CA GLU A 932 -43.46 17.43 -0.74
C GLU A 932 -42.15 17.09 -0.02
N VAL A 933 -41.32 16.22 -0.62
CA VAL A 933 -39.90 16.05 -0.27
C VAL A 933 -39.04 16.17 -1.53
N THR A 934 -37.89 16.85 -1.42
CA THR A 934 -36.84 16.83 -2.44
C THR A 934 -35.72 15.90 -1.99
N VAL A 935 -35.48 14.83 -2.75
CA VAL A 935 -34.40 13.88 -2.48
C VAL A 935 -33.20 14.22 -3.38
N PRO A 936 -32.02 14.54 -2.83
CA PRO A 936 -30.80 14.68 -3.62
C PRO A 936 -30.27 13.28 -3.99
N VAL A 937 -30.13 13.01 -5.29
CA VAL A 937 -29.61 11.73 -5.80
C VAL A 937 -28.42 12.03 -6.70
N THR A 938 -27.24 11.55 -6.33
CA THR A 938 -26.01 11.66 -7.12
C THR A 938 -25.54 10.27 -7.51
N TYR A 939 -25.37 10.01 -8.80
CA TYR A 939 -24.96 8.71 -9.32
C TYR A 939 -24.09 8.85 -10.56
N SER A 940 -22.96 8.12 -10.63
CA SER A 940 -22.22 7.92 -11.88
C SER A 940 -22.69 6.63 -12.56
N ILE A 941 -22.72 6.65 -13.89
CA ILE A 941 -22.79 5.44 -14.70
C ILE A 941 -21.39 5.15 -15.26
N PRO A 942 -20.73 4.05 -14.86
CA PRO A 942 -19.46 3.65 -15.46
C PRO A 942 -19.65 3.30 -16.95
N ARG A 943 -18.66 3.65 -17.77
CA ARG A 943 -18.59 3.16 -19.16
C ARG A 943 -18.40 1.63 -19.11
N PRO A 944 -19.21 0.84 -19.85
CA PRO A 944 -19.34 -0.60 -19.61
C PRO A 944 -18.02 -1.37 -19.76
N ILE A 945 -17.15 -0.96 -20.69
CA ILE A 945 -15.74 -1.38 -20.75
C ILE A 945 -14.87 -0.14 -21.05
N GLN A 946 -13.73 -0.01 -20.39
CA GLN A 946 -12.74 1.05 -20.65
C GLN A 946 -11.34 0.46 -20.86
N VAL A 947 -10.59 0.92 -21.85
CA VAL A 947 -9.14 0.67 -21.88
C VAL A 947 -8.50 1.52 -20.78
N VAL A 948 -8.04 0.87 -19.71
CA VAL A 948 -7.40 1.53 -18.56
C VAL A 948 -5.90 1.71 -18.75
N GLN A 949 -5.26 0.90 -19.60
CA GLN A 949 -3.84 1.01 -19.88
C GLN A 949 -3.49 0.47 -21.28
N GLN A 950 -2.61 1.18 -21.99
CA GLN A 950 -1.97 0.70 -23.21
C GLN A 950 -0.45 0.85 -23.07
N VAL A 951 0.27 -0.25 -22.88
CA VAL A 951 1.74 -0.24 -22.76
C VAL A 951 2.35 -0.80 -24.04
N GLY A 952 2.83 0.10 -24.91
CA GLY A 952 3.53 -0.25 -26.14
C GLY A 952 5.05 -0.22 -25.94
N ILE A 953 5.71 -1.37 -26.07
CA ILE A 953 7.17 -1.49 -25.98
C ILE A 953 7.69 -2.11 -27.27
N VAL A 954 8.60 -1.43 -27.96
CA VAL A 954 9.21 -1.88 -29.22
C VAL A 954 10.72 -2.04 -29.04
N LYS A 955 11.22 -3.26 -29.26
CA LYS A 955 12.62 -3.63 -29.10
C LYS A 955 13.06 -4.57 -30.23
N ASP A 956 14.19 -4.28 -30.85
CA ASP A 956 14.87 -5.15 -31.83
C ASP A 956 13.99 -5.66 -33.00
N GLY A 957 12.95 -4.89 -33.39
CA GLY A 957 11.99 -5.26 -34.43
C GLY A 957 10.80 -6.11 -33.96
N VAL A 958 10.66 -6.34 -32.65
CA VAL A 958 9.48 -6.93 -32.02
C VAL A 958 8.83 -5.92 -31.10
N GLY A 959 7.54 -5.66 -31.29
CA GLY A 959 6.74 -4.85 -30.39
C GLY A 959 5.79 -5.70 -29.59
N LYS A 960 5.74 -5.52 -28.27
CA LYS A 960 4.65 -6.00 -27.42
C LYS A 960 3.76 -4.82 -27.06
N ILE A 961 2.46 -4.96 -27.28
CA ILE A 961 1.45 -3.97 -26.87
C ILE A 961 0.54 -4.69 -25.88
N ARG A 962 0.65 -4.36 -24.58
CA ARG A 962 -0.31 -4.83 -23.59
C ARG A 962 -1.49 -3.87 -23.54
N VAL A 963 -2.70 -4.42 -23.56
CA VAL A 963 -3.97 -3.69 -23.50
C VAL A 963 -4.73 -4.20 -22.29
N ALA A 964 -4.87 -3.37 -21.26
CA ALA A 964 -5.68 -3.65 -20.09
C ALA A 964 -7.02 -2.92 -20.19
N PHE A 965 -8.12 -3.62 -19.93
CA PHE A 965 -9.47 -3.12 -20.16
C PHE A 965 -10.40 -3.47 -18.99
N ALA A 966 -10.85 -2.46 -18.24
CA ALA A 966 -11.74 -2.67 -17.10
C ALA A 966 -13.06 -3.32 -17.55
N LEU A 967 -13.31 -4.53 -17.05
CA LEU A 967 -14.59 -5.23 -17.13
C LEU A 967 -15.39 -4.94 -15.85
N ARG A 968 -16.69 -4.68 -15.99
CA ARG A 968 -17.66 -4.50 -14.90
C ARG A 968 -18.53 -5.76 -14.82
N ASN A 969 -18.41 -6.56 -13.76
CA ASN A 969 -19.07 -7.88 -13.66
C ASN A 969 -20.34 -7.86 -12.79
N PRO A 970 -21.56 -8.00 -13.36
CA PRO A 970 -22.79 -8.25 -12.62
C PRO A 970 -22.96 -9.73 -12.28
N GLU A 971 -22.35 -10.13 -11.16
CA GLU A 971 -22.66 -11.35 -10.39
C GLU A 971 -22.35 -12.74 -11.02
N ALA A 972 -22.15 -13.71 -10.10
CA ALA A 972 -22.24 -15.17 -10.25
C ALA A 972 -21.37 -15.93 -11.28
N HIS A 973 -20.96 -15.38 -12.42
CA HIS A 973 -20.29 -16.14 -13.48
C HIS A 973 -18.77 -15.94 -13.53
N ARG A 974 -18.05 -17.04 -13.81
CA ARG A 974 -16.67 -16.98 -14.29
C ARG A 974 -16.68 -16.57 -15.77
N LEU A 975 -16.00 -15.47 -16.06
CA LEU A 975 -15.76 -15.00 -17.44
C LEU A 975 -14.40 -15.50 -17.91
N MET A 976 -14.40 -16.50 -18.79
CA MET A 976 -13.22 -16.90 -19.53
C MET A 976 -13.02 -15.95 -20.71
N VAL A 977 -12.08 -15.02 -20.58
CA VAL A 977 -11.66 -14.14 -21.69
C VAL A 977 -10.89 -14.96 -22.72
N SER A 978 -11.63 -15.65 -23.59
CA SER A 978 -11.06 -16.39 -24.70
C SER A 978 -10.63 -15.43 -25.79
N VAL A 979 -9.31 -15.30 -25.95
CA VAL A 979 -8.69 -14.67 -27.11
C VAL A 979 -8.72 -15.64 -28.30
N THR A 980 -9.90 -16.22 -28.59
CA THR A 980 -10.16 -17.11 -29.71
C THR A 980 -10.06 -16.33 -31.01
N ASP A 981 -9.17 -16.77 -31.90
CA ASP A 981 -8.98 -16.23 -33.24
C ASP A 981 -8.94 -14.69 -33.35
N ILE A 982 -8.26 -14.04 -32.39
CA ILE A 982 -7.25 -13.07 -32.82
C ILE A 982 -6.13 -13.91 -33.46
N PRO A 983 -5.99 -14.00 -34.79
CA PRO A 983 -4.80 -14.57 -35.38
C PRO A 983 -3.65 -13.71 -34.89
N SER A 984 -2.80 -14.25 -34.00
CA SER A 984 -1.84 -13.45 -33.22
C SER A 984 -1.19 -12.43 -34.16
N LEU A 985 -1.37 -11.13 -33.90
CA LEU A 985 -1.25 -10.09 -34.96
C LEU A 985 0.21 -9.73 -35.30
N ARG A 986 1.04 -10.78 -35.27
CA ARG A 986 2.34 -11.07 -35.86
C ARG A 986 2.31 -10.76 -37.35
N ARG A 987 2.13 -9.47 -37.64
CA ARG A 987 2.12 -8.85 -38.96
C ARG A 987 3.37 -8.02 -39.08
N THR A 988 3.99 -8.16 -40.25
CA THR A 988 5.21 -7.49 -40.66
C THR A 988 4.88 -6.05 -41.08
N LEU A 989 5.20 -5.07 -40.23
CA LEU A 989 5.01 -3.65 -40.52
C LEU A 989 6.36 -2.99 -40.84
N THR A 990 6.52 -2.35 -42.00
CA THR A 990 7.78 -1.69 -42.36
C THR A 990 8.05 -0.47 -41.46
N ALA A 991 9.18 -0.46 -40.75
CA ALA A 991 9.50 0.56 -39.75
C ALA A 991 9.53 2.01 -40.28
N GLY A 992 9.21 2.95 -39.38
CA GLY A 992 9.15 4.39 -39.66
C GLY A 992 7.73 4.93 -39.83
N ARG A 993 6.74 4.27 -39.20
CA ARG A 993 5.34 4.67 -39.19
C ARG A 993 4.83 4.71 -37.75
N ASP A 994 4.17 5.80 -37.40
CA ASP A 994 3.46 5.97 -36.15
C ASP A 994 2.16 5.15 -36.21
N PHE A 995 1.84 4.37 -35.18
CA PHE A 995 0.65 3.52 -35.12
C PHE A 995 -0.20 3.88 -33.90
N THR A 996 -1.52 3.93 -34.09
CA THR A 996 -2.49 4.12 -33.02
C THR A 996 -3.34 2.87 -32.90
N LEU A 997 -3.44 2.33 -31.68
CA LEU A 997 -4.44 1.33 -31.34
C LEU A 997 -5.69 2.07 -30.82
N ARG A 998 -6.88 1.67 -31.26
CA ARG A 998 -8.15 2.22 -30.77
C ARG A 998 -9.12 1.09 -30.48
N LEU A 999 -9.75 1.12 -29.31
CA LEU A 999 -11.01 0.39 -29.12
C LEU A 999 -12.07 1.10 -29.97
N THR A 1000 -12.71 0.37 -30.91
CA THR A 1000 -13.60 0.97 -31.92
C THR A 1000 -15.05 0.54 -31.82
N ASP A 1001 -15.33 -0.55 -31.13
CA ASP A 1001 -16.69 -1.02 -30.83
C ASP A 1001 -16.65 -1.87 -29.56
N VAL A 1002 -17.74 -1.85 -28.80
CA VAL A 1002 -17.96 -2.65 -27.58
C VAL A 1002 -19.42 -3.08 -27.63
N ARG A 1003 -19.68 -4.38 -27.72
CA ARG A 1003 -21.04 -4.93 -27.75
C ARG A 1003 -21.12 -6.21 -26.96
N GLN A 1004 -21.88 -6.21 -25.87
CA GLN A 1004 -22.14 -7.39 -25.04
C GLN A 1004 -20.82 -8.09 -24.63
N ASP A 1005 -20.55 -9.28 -25.16
CA ASP A 1005 -19.38 -10.11 -24.93
C ASP A 1005 -18.15 -9.73 -25.79
N ARG A 1006 -18.27 -8.76 -26.71
CA ARG A 1006 -17.28 -8.57 -27.78
C ARG A 1006 -16.63 -7.19 -27.81
N LEU A 1007 -15.29 -7.19 -27.91
CA LEU A 1007 -14.45 -6.01 -28.09
C LEU A 1007 -13.89 -5.95 -29.51
N LEU A 1008 -14.08 -4.83 -30.23
CA LEU A 1008 -13.48 -4.61 -31.54
C LEU A 1008 -12.30 -3.63 -31.44
N ILE A 1009 -11.09 -4.19 -31.40
CA ILE A 1009 -9.85 -3.41 -31.35
C ILE A 1009 -9.35 -3.17 -32.79
N ARG A 1010 -9.16 -1.91 -33.16
CA ARG A 1010 -8.59 -1.50 -34.45
C ARG A 1010 -7.15 -1.03 -34.25
N LEU A 1011 -6.22 -1.62 -35.00
CA LEU A 1011 -4.87 -1.09 -35.17
C LEU A 1011 -4.84 -0.26 -36.45
N SER A 1012 -4.56 1.03 -36.35
CA SER A 1012 -4.37 1.94 -37.49
C SER A 1012 -2.94 2.48 -37.54
N VAL A 1013 -2.52 2.93 -38.73
CA VAL A 1013 -1.27 3.68 -38.91
C VAL A 1013 -1.64 5.04 -39.46
N ASP A 1014 -1.37 6.09 -38.70
CA ASP A 1014 -2.02 7.39 -38.91
C ASP A 1014 -1.55 8.13 -40.18
N ARG A 1015 -0.50 7.62 -40.84
CA ARG A 1015 -0.03 8.09 -42.17
C ARG A 1015 -0.65 7.34 -43.35
N PHE A 1016 -1.54 6.38 -43.11
CA PHE A 1016 -2.18 5.55 -44.13
C PHE A 1016 -3.65 5.32 -43.74
N GLU A 1017 -4.53 6.27 -44.07
CA GLU A 1017 -5.96 6.23 -43.72
C GLU A 1017 -6.69 4.96 -44.19
N SER A 1018 -6.20 4.35 -45.27
CA SER A 1018 -6.70 3.08 -45.84
C SER A 1018 -6.16 1.83 -45.14
N TRP A 1019 -5.15 1.92 -44.27
CA TRP A 1019 -4.60 0.78 -43.56
C TRP A 1019 -5.12 0.68 -42.13
N SER A 1020 -5.88 -0.38 -41.85
CA SER A 1020 -6.16 -0.79 -40.48
C SER A 1020 -6.55 -2.26 -40.40
N GLU A 1021 -6.03 -2.94 -39.39
CA GLU A 1021 -6.44 -4.29 -39.02
C GLU A 1021 -7.48 -4.22 -37.89
N ARG A 1022 -8.40 -5.20 -37.84
CA ARG A 1022 -9.37 -5.37 -36.75
C ARG A 1022 -9.13 -6.71 -36.07
N ALA A 1023 -9.20 -6.70 -34.74
CA ALA A 1023 -9.21 -7.90 -33.90
C ALA A 1023 -10.48 -7.90 -33.05
N GLU A 1024 -11.14 -9.05 -32.97
CA GLU A 1024 -12.28 -9.28 -32.09
C GLU A 1024 -11.80 -10.07 -30.86
N VAL A 1025 -12.14 -9.60 -29.67
CA VAL A 1025 -11.95 -10.34 -28.40
C VAL A 1025 -13.32 -10.81 -27.94
N TYR A 1026 -13.42 -12.03 -27.43
CA TYR A 1026 -14.65 -12.59 -26.87
C TYR A 1026 -14.51 -12.78 -25.35
N LEU A 1027 -15.56 -12.41 -24.62
CA LEU A 1027 -15.74 -12.59 -23.19
C LEU A 1027 -16.67 -13.78 -23.00
N LEU A 1028 -16.14 -15.00 -23.04
CA LEU A 1028 -16.98 -16.20 -22.93
C LEU A 1028 -17.45 -16.38 -21.48
N PRO A 1029 -18.74 -16.63 -21.24
CA PRO A 1029 -19.15 -17.30 -20.00
C PRO A 1029 -18.58 -18.73 -20.00
N GLU A 1030 -18.13 -19.20 -18.84
CA GLU A 1030 -17.90 -20.64 -18.58
C GLU A 1030 -19.24 -21.40 -18.43
#